data_AF-A0AAX6N350-F1
#
_entry.id   AF-A0AAX6N350-F1
#
_cell.length_a   1.000
_cell.length_b   1.000
_cell.length_c   1.000
_cell.angle_alpha   90.00
_cell.angle_beta   90.00
_cell.angle_gamma   90.00
#
_symmetry.space_group_name_H-M   'P 1'
#
loop_
_entity.id
_entity.type
_entity.pdbx_description
1 polymer ?
#
loop_
_entity_poly.entity_id
_entity_poly.type
_entity_poly.pdbx_seq_one_letter_code
_entity_poly.pdbx_strand_id
1 'polypeptide(L)'
;MYVTLRPFCFILSIILCLAYLPVSVKAETGPNKKANYAAEKKTYRIAGEKHLAPFSYVNDEGVFTGFSIDMLNQIAKEENVKFTYIPMDLYQATKALQEGKIDAIMGLEYSANQNQVFKFSDPYFTMADAVVIPNSLKSSVTSLTDLRGKTVAMREDKISFELLMNVRNIEFQVALNPEDALNLLFLNRADAFFSNKWTAEFYLEKSKKKGQYTILDNVGIPSEFAVATRPENTKFLSIINRSISRMQADGTYQELYRKWFVSSSEELLKELRNWIVFLLIIVVLTLGSLFTIYLWNKRLKKEVKKRTSALADANQKLQIQQKAISQAHAFQTQVINHMYYGILTFDQSLNLTTINQRAKEILLIEDKTFQSSHIHQHPLIQQIFKTCKPIKQSQMALPFTKEIQHKQNGEVYFVLYRVIPLYEDTTKMNGYLLTLADRSEERLLEKKLATQEKMRALGQLVAGVAHEIRNPLTSVKTFIDLLPNKYENPEFRKELSKHVPEALRRMNRIVESLVDYARPKYPQKIAFDVETFINSVAVIISPTLKKKAVHLSLDIEPGMRLYSDPDQIKQIMLNLMLNALDAMESSPRKELSIRAVTENGLGFIDVSDTGKGIDEKDVPHIMEPFYTTKKQGVGLGLSLCYQWIEENNGEITMQTKKGNGTTFTIVLPVTKEKGGHSYETDCSHSR
;
A
#
# COMPACT_ATOMS: atom_id res chain seq x y z
N MET A 1 -18.99 -12.34 11.27
CA MET A 1 -19.52 -11.87 12.57
C MET A 1 -20.60 -12.79 13.16
N TYR A 2 -20.57 -14.13 12.94
CA TYR A 2 -21.64 -15.02 13.42
C TYR A 2 -21.18 -16.43 13.88
N VAL A 3 -19.90 -16.67 14.18
CA VAL A 3 -19.41 -18.04 14.52
C VAL A 3 -18.69 -18.14 15.87
N THR A 4 -18.56 -17.05 16.63
CA THR A 4 -17.71 -17.03 17.85
C THR A 4 -18.45 -16.94 19.18
N LEU A 5 -19.78 -17.10 19.23
CA LEU A 5 -20.57 -17.08 20.47
C LEU A 5 -20.91 -18.46 21.07
N ARG A 6 -20.65 -19.55 20.35
CA ARG A 6 -21.05 -20.91 20.80
C ARG A 6 -20.37 -21.43 22.09
N PRO A 7 -19.09 -21.12 22.42
CA PRO A 7 -18.50 -21.64 23.65
C PRO A 7 -18.86 -20.83 24.90
N PHE A 8 -19.31 -19.57 24.74
CA PHE A 8 -19.71 -18.72 25.87
C PHE A 8 -21.11 -19.08 26.39
N CYS A 9 -22.04 -19.44 25.50
CA CYS A 9 -23.37 -19.95 25.90
C CYS A 9 -23.31 -21.32 26.57
N PHE A 10 -22.34 -22.18 26.20
CA PHE A 10 -22.23 -23.52 26.78
C PHE A 10 -21.77 -23.48 28.25
N ILE A 11 -20.80 -22.62 28.57
CA ILE A 11 -20.32 -22.44 29.96
C ILE A 11 -21.36 -21.72 30.82
N LEU A 12 -22.08 -20.73 30.26
CA LEU A 12 -23.18 -20.06 30.98
C LEU A 12 -24.37 -21.01 31.22
N SER A 13 -24.64 -21.96 30.32
CA SER A 13 -25.70 -22.96 30.48
C SER A 13 -25.39 -23.99 31.57
N ILE A 14 -24.12 -24.34 31.77
CA ILE A 14 -23.69 -25.25 32.85
C ILE A 14 -23.77 -24.56 34.21
N ILE A 15 -23.49 -23.25 34.28
CA ILE A 15 -23.61 -22.46 35.50
C ILE A 15 -25.08 -22.16 35.85
N LEU A 16 -25.96 -21.96 34.85
CA LEU A 16 -27.40 -21.82 35.09
C LEU A 16 -28.09 -23.15 35.47
N CYS A 17 -27.63 -24.29 34.95
CA CYS A 17 -28.20 -25.61 35.28
C CYS A 17 -27.84 -26.10 36.70
N LEU A 18 -26.78 -25.58 37.33
CA LEU A 18 -26.43 -25.90 38.72
C LEU A 18 -27.14 -25.00 39.76
N ALA A 19 -27.84 -23.95 39.32
CA ALA A 19 -28.56 -23.02 40.18
C ALA A 19 -30.08 -23.30 40.28
N TYR A 20 -30.60 -24.29 39.56
CA TYR A 20 -32.02 -24.67 39.60
C TYR A 20 -32.18 -26.18 39.82
N LEU A 21 -32.04 -26.61 41.08
CA LEU A 21 -32.67 -27.83 41.57
C LEU A 21 -34.01 -27.44 42.23
N PRO A 22 -35.13 -28.12 41.92
CA PRO A 22 -36.45 -27.67 42.32
C PRO A 22 -36.66 -27.81 43.83
N VAL A 23 -37.12 -26.71 44.43
CA VAL A 23 -37.80 -26.69 45.73
C VAL A 23 -38.98 -27.65 45.66
N SER A 24 -39.05 -28.57 46.62
CA SER A 24 -40.12 -29.54 46.79
C SER A 24 -41.50 -28.88 46.74
N VAL A 25 -42.34 -29.41 45.87
CA VAL A 25 -43.76 -29.12 45.71
C VAL A 25 -44.46 -29.20 47.07
N LYS A 26 -45.03 -28.09 47.55
CA LYS A 26 -46.07 -28.11 48.58
C LYS A 26 -47.29 -28.80 47.99
N ALA A 27 -47.60 -29.98 48.50
CA ALA A 27 -48.89 -30.62 48.26
C ALA A 27 -49.96 -29.88 49.11
N GLU A 28 -50.74 -29.01 48.48
CA GLU A 28 -52.10 -28.74 48.91
C GLU A 28 -52.98 -29.89 48.41
N THR A 29 -53.75 -30.52 49.31
CA THR A 29 -55.20 -30.77 49.16
C THR A 29 -55.71 -31.75 50.24
N GLY A 30 -56.89 -31.43 50.80
CA GLY A 30 -57.71 -32.37 51.56
C GLY A 30 -58.41 -31.72 52.77
N PRO A 31 -59.73 -31.45 52.73
CA PRO A 31 -60.43 -30.74 53.80
C PRO A 31 -60.67 -31.67 54.98
N ASN A 32 -60.01 -31.43 56.11
CA ASN A 32 -60.36 -32.14 57.34
C ASN A 32 -61.47 -31.37 58.07
N LYS A 33 -62.67 -31.98 58.03
CA LYS A 33 -63.88 -31.54 58.73
C LYS A 33 -63.55 -31.16 60.18
N LYS A 34 -63.61 -29.87 60.50
CA LYS A 34 -63.76 -29.40 61.88
C LYS A 34 -65.18 -29.71 62.34
N ALA A 35 -65.35 -30.79 63.10
CA ALA A 35 -66.51 -30.92 63.97
C ALA A 35 -66.30 -29.99 65.17
N ASN A 36 -67.09 -28.92 65.21
CA ASN A 36 -67.32 -28.10 66.39
C ASN A 36 -67.88 -28.98 67.51
N TYR A 37 -67.08 -29.19 68.55
CA TYR A 37 -67.58 -29.39 69.90
C TYR A 37 -66.65 -28.64 70.85
N ALA A 38 -67.15 -27.55 71.43
CA ALA A 38 -66.55 -26.95 72.61
C ALA A 38 -66.74 -27.93 73.78
N ALA A 39 -65.86 -28.93 73.86
CA ALA A 39 -65.78 -29.85 74.98
C ALA A 39 -64.90 -29.21 76.07
N GLU A 40 -65.37 -29.25 77.32
CA GLU A 40 -64.59 -28.92 78.51
C GLU A 40 -63.13 -29.40 78.37
N LYS A 41 -62.17 -28.48 78.48
CA LYS A 41 -60.74 -28.80 78.43
C LYS A 41 -60.40 -29.73 79.59
N LYS A 42 -60.34 -31.04 79.31
CA LYS A 42 -59.86 -32.02 80.28
C LYS A 42 -58.44 -31.64 80.67
N THR A 43 -58.26 -31.34 81.95
CA THR A 43 -56.98 -30.95 82.53
C THR A 43 -56.31 -32.20 83.08
N TYR A 44 -55.08 -32.48 82.66
CA TYR A 44 -54.28 -33.60 83.17
C TYR A 44 -53.13 -33.07 84.04
N ARG A 45 -52.93 -33.69 85.20
CA ARG A 45 -51.81 -33.43 86.11
C ARG A 45 -50.66 -34.35 85.74
N ILE A 46 -49.59 -33.79 85.19
CA ILE A 46 -48.43 -34.57 84.73
C ILE A 46 -47.26 -34.26 85.64
N ALA A 47 -46.75 -35.27 86.33
CA ALA A 47 -45.53 -35.15 87.12
C ALA A 47 -44.29 -35.34 86.24
N GLY A 48 -43.17 -34.77 86.64
CA GLY A 48 -41.87 -35.05 86.04
C GLY A 48 -40.75 -34.86 87.05
N GLU A 49 -39.64 -35.54 86.81
CA GLU A 49 -38.43 -35.42 87.62
C GLU A 49 -37.96 -33.95 87.61
N LYS A 50 -37.68 -33.38 88.79
CA LYS A 50 -37.34 -31.95 88.95
C LYS A 50 -35.85 -31.65 88.74
N HIS A 51 -35.02 -32.68 88.63
CA HIS A 51 -33.56 -32.55 88.50
C HIS A 51 -32.98 -33.15 87.20
N LEU A 52 -33.82 -33.48 86.20
CA LEU A 52 -33.41 -34.12 84.94
C LEU A 52 -33.25 -33.08 83.81
N ALA A 53 -32.34 -32.12 83.98
CA ALA A 53 -32.03 -31.16 82.93
C ALA A 53 -31.32 -31.86 81.74
N PRO A 54 -31.56 -31.51 80.47
CA PRO A 54 -32.49 -30.48 79.99
C PRO A 54 -33.93 -30.99 79.72
N PHE A 55 -34.32 -32.18 80.17
CA PHE A 55 -35.60 -32.83 79.83
C PHE A 55 -36.78 -32.34 80.65
N SER A 56 -36.65 -32.37 81.98
CA SER A 56 -37.60 -31.81 82.93
C SER A 56 -36.81 -31.40 84.17
N TYR A 57 -36.78 -30.11 84.46
CA TYR A 57 -36.06 -29.59 85.62
C TYR A 57 -36.60 -28.24 86.05
N VAL A 58 -36.35 -27.89 87.30
CA VAL A 58 -36.61 -26.53 87.79
C VAL A 58 -35.38 -25.69 87.48
N ASN A 59 -35.54 -24.64 86.67
CA ASN A 59 -34.43 -23.74 86.34
C ASN A 59 -34.09 -22.81 87.52
N ASP A 60 -33.04 -21.98 87.36
CA ASP A 60 -32.58 -21.05 88.41
C ASP A 60 -33.64 -19.99 88.80
N GLU A 61 -34.68 -19.80 87.97
CA GLU A 61 -35.81 -18.90 88.22
C GLU A 61 -36.99 -19.59 88.96
N GLY A 62 -36.85 -20.88 89.30
CA GLY A 62 -37.89 -21.67 89.95
C GLY A 62 -38.99 -22.18 89.01
N VAL A 63 -38.82 -22.04 87.69
CA VAL A 63 -39.77 -22.47 86.67
C VAL A 63 -39.48 -23.90 86.23
N PHE A 64 -40.51 -24.76 86.21
CA PHE A 64 -40.39 -26.12 85.71
C PHE A 64 -40.39 -26.11 84.17
N THR A 65 -39.25 -26.43 83.57
CA THR A 65 -38.98 -26.32 82.13
C THR A 65 -38.17 -27.52 81.60
N GLY A 66 -38.07 -27.65 80.29
CA GLY A 66 -37.27 -28.68 79.63
C GLY A 66 -37.91 -29.21 78.34
N PHE A 67 -37.15 -30.05 77.63
CA PHE A 67 -37.56 -30.67 76.38
C PHE A 67 -38.88 -31.44 76.48
N SER A 68 -39.06 -32.25 77.53
CA SER A 68 -40.29 -33.03 77.73
C SER A 68 -41.51 -32.13 77.95
N ILE A 69 -41.30 -30.97 78.59
CA ILE A 69 -42.35 -29.97 78.84
C ILE A 69 -42.72 -29.23 77.57
N ASP A 70 -41.73 -28.80 76.78
CA ASP A 70 -41.97 -28.17 75.47
C ASP A 70 -42.69 -29.11 74.51
N MET A 71 -42.29 -30.38 74.47
CA MET A 71 -42.96 -31.42 73.70
C MET A 71 -44.42 -31.57 74.15
N LEU A 72 -44.67 -31.73 75.45
CA LEU A 72 -46.03 -31.86 75.97
C LEU A 72 -46.87 -30.59 75.76
N ASN A 73 -46.26 -29.40 75.79
CA ASN A 73 -46.93 -28.14 75.47
C ASN A 73 -47.36 -28.07 73.99
N GLN A 74 -46.51 -28.56 73.08
CA GLN A 74 -46.86 -28.67 71.67
C GLN A 74 -48.03 -29.63 71.47
N ILE A 75 -48.00 -30.79 72.12
CA ILE A 75 -49.12 -31.75 72.12
C ILE A 75 -50.40 -31.10 72.69
N ALA A 76 -50.28 -30.38 73.81
CA ALA A 76 -51.41 -29.69 74.44
C ALA A 76 -52.08 -28.68 73.52
N LYS A 77 -51.27 -27.93 72.76
CA LYS A 77 -51.71 -26.94 71.78
C LYS A 77 -52.44 -27.59 70.60
N GLU A 78 -51.89 -28.66 70.04
CA GLU A 78 -52.44 -29.34 68.86
C GLU A 78 -53.72 -30.12 69.17
N GLU A 79 -53.74 -30.84 70.28
CA GLU A 79 -54.87 -31.71 70.66
C GLU A 79 -55.89 -30.96 71.54
N ASN A 80 -55.68 -29.65 71.74
CA ASN A 80 -56.53 -28.73 72.51
C ASN A 80 -56.83 -29.23 73.94
N VAL A 81 -55.83 -29.83 74.60
CA VAL A 81 -55.90 -30.28 76.01
C VAL A 81 -55.12 -29.33 76.92
N LYS A 82 -55.34 -29.40 78.24
CA LYS A 82 -54.57 -28.61 79.21
C LYS A 82 -53.74 -29.55 80.08
N PHE A 83 -52.44 -29.31 80.14
CA PHE A 83 -51.54 -30.02 81.04
C PHE A 83 -51.12 -29.08 82.18
N THR A 84 -51.11 -29.62 83.41
CA THR A 84 -50.56 -28.95 84.59
C THR A 84 -49.37 -29.77 85.04
N TYR A 85 -48.20 -29.16 85.07
CA TYR A 85 -46.95 -29.85 85.38
C TYR A 85 -46.62 -29.72 86.86
N ILE A 86 -46.25 -30.84 87.49
CA ILE A 86 -45.94 -30.90 88.92
C ILE A 86 -44.51 -31.43 89.09
N PRO A 87 -43.53 -30.58 89.49
CA PRO A 87 -42.16 -31.03 89.74
C PRO A 87 -42.12 -31.89 91.01
N MET A 88 -41.69 -33.15 90.91
CA MET A 88 -41.54 -34.05 92.06
C MET A 88 -40.53 -35.15 91.77
N ASP A 89 -39.98 -35.78 92.81
CA ASP A 89 -39.06 -36.91 92.67
C ASP A 89 -39.78 -38.13 92.09
N LEU A 90 -39.12 -38.91 91.22
CA LEU A 90 -39.74 -40.00 90.48
C LEU A 90 -40.39 -41.08 91.38
N TYR A 91 -39.78 -41.35 92.54
CA TYR A 91 -40.35 -42.25 93.55
C TYR A 91 -41.69 -41.72 94.12
N GLN A 92 -41.78 -40.41 94.37
CA GLN A 92 -43.03 -39.79 94.81
C GLN A 92 -44.06 -39.76 93.68
N ALA A 93 -43.62 -39.52 92.43
CA ALA A 93 -44.47 -39.52 91.25
C ALA A 93 -45.13 -40.88 91.01
N THR A 94 -44.37 -41.97 91.08
CA THR A 94 -44.91 -43.34 90.90
C THR A 94 -45.96 -43.69 91.97
N LYS A 95 -45.71 -43.35 93.23
CA LYS A 95 -46.70 -43.50 94.31
C LYS A 95 -47.94 -42.63 94.10
N ALA A 96 -47.76 -41.35 93.74
CA ALA A 96 -48.86 -40.43 93.45
C ALA A 96 -49.70 -40.89 92.24
N LEU A 97 -49.08 -41.52 91.24
CA LEU A 97 -49.77 -42.08 90.09
C LEU A 97 -50.63 -43.27 90.49
N GLN A 98 -50.11 -44.19 91.32
CA GLN A 98 -50.87 -45.33 91.87
C GLN A 98 -52.07 -44.87 92.71
N GLU A 99 -51.86 -43.84 93.53
CA GLU A 99 -52.90 -43.29 94.43
C GLU A 99 -53.94 -42.39 93.73
N GLY A 100 -53.84 -42.17 92.42
CA GLY A 100 -54.81 -41.31 91.71
C GLY A 100 -54.56 -39.80 91.81
N LYS A 101 -53.47 -39.38 92.49
CA LYS A 101 -53.15 -37.96 92.77
C LYS A 101 -52.61 -37.20 91.56
N ILE A 102 -52.07 -37.90 90.58
CA ILE A 102 -51.65 -37.36 89.27
C ILE A 102 -52.18 -38.25 88.15
N ASP A 103 -52.15 -37.78 86.92
CA ASP A 103 -52.73 -38.49 85.77
C ASP A 103 -51.66 -39.14 84.88
N ALA A 104 -50.45 -38.60 84.86
CA ALA A 104 -49.32 -39.19 84.14
C ALA A 104 -47.97 -38.76 84.74
N ILE A 105 -46.90 -39.48 84.36
CA ILE A 105 -45.50 -39.16 84.64
C ILE A 105 -44.78 -39.00 83.30
N MET A 106 -44.13 -37.86 83.07
CA MET A 106 -43.27 -37.65 81.91
C MET A 106 -41.84 -38.16 82.20
N GLY A 107 -41.17 -38.65 81.16
CA GLY A 107 -39.76 -39.05 81.27
C GLY A 107 -39.53 -40.21 82.24
N LEU A 108 -40.49 -41.14 82.35
CA LEU A 108 -40.28 -42.37 83.11
C LEU A 108 -39.56 -43.38 82.21
N GLU A 109 -38.51 -43.99 82.74
CA GLU A 109 -37.79 -45.07 82.09
C GLU A 109 -38.69 -46.29 81.93
N TYR A 110 -38.74 -46.84 80.73
CA TYR A 110 -39.51 -48.06 80.46
C TYR A 110 -38.87 -49.28 81.13
N SER A 111 -39.65 -50.04 81.90
CA SER A 111 -39.24 -51.35 82.42
C SER A 111 -40.39 -52.35 82.40
N ALA A 112 -40.07 -53.62 82.14
CA ALA A 112 -41.06 -54.70 82.08
C ALA A 112 -41.83 -54.86 83.39
N ASN A 113 -41.17 -54.66 84.54
CA ASN A 113 -41.81 -54.72 85.86
C ASN A 113 -42.83 -53.59 86.06
N GLN A 114 -42.51 -52.36 85.65
CA GLN A 114 -43.44 -51.23 85.78
C GLN A 114 -44.58 -51.30 84.77
N ASN A 115 -44.40 -51.92 83.60
CA ASN A 115 -45.45 -52.11 82.60
C ASN A 115 -46.58 -53.08 83.05
N GLN A 116 -46.34 -53.85 84.12
CA GLN A 116 -47.39 -54.63 84.78
C GLN A 116 -48.34 -53.75 85.61
N VAL A 117 -47.86 -52.59 86.07
CA VAL A 117 -48.59 -51.67 86.97
C VAL A 117 -49.09 -50.42 86.24
N PHE A 118 -48.32 -49.92 85.27
CA PHE A 118 -48.62 -48.72 84.48
C PHE A 118 -48.68 -49.04 82.98
N LYS A 119 -49.24 -48.13 82.19
CA LYS A 119 -49.17 -48.15 80.73
C LYS A 119 -48.27 -47.02 80.23
N PHE A 120 -47.41 -47.33 79.26
CA PHE A 120 -46.42 -46.42 78.70
C PHE A 120 -46.80 -45.99 77.29
N SER A 121 -46.47 -44.74 76.94
CA SER A 121 -46.56 -44.23 75.58
C SER A 121 -45.50 -44.86 74.69
N ASP A 122 -45.57 -44.58 73.39
CA ASP A 122 -44.40 -44.78 72.53
C ASP A 122 -43.25 -43.93 73.09
N PRO A 123 -42.01 -44.45 73.07
CA PRO A 123 -40.86 -43.72 73.60
C PRO A 123 -40.60 -42.49 72.73
N TYR A 124 -40.41 -41.34 73.39
CA TYR A 124 -40.14 -40.09 72.70
C TYR A 124 -38.66 -39.71 72.76
N PHE A 125 -37.87 -40.40 73.57
CA PHE A 125 -36.44 -40.18 73.67
C PHE A 125 -35.73 -41.45 74.16
N THR A 126 -34.51 -41.69 73.67
CA THR A 126 -33.65 -42.79 74.13
C THR A 126 -32.37 -42.18 74.68
N MET A 127 -32.00 -42.55 75.90
CA MET A 127 -30.79 -42.05 76.56
C MET A 127 -29.90 -43.22 76.96
N ALA A 128 -28.60 -43.09 76.77
CA ALA A 128 -27.62 -43.97 77.38
C ALA A 128 -26.87 -43.20 78.47
N ASP A 129 -26.44 -43.94 79.49
CA ASP A 129 -25.51 -43.39 80.47
C ASP A 129 -24.18 -43.02 79.82
N ALA A 130 -23.56 -42.02 80.42
CA ALA A 130 -22.29 -41.41 80.05
C ALA A 130 -21.40 -41.26 81.28
N VAL A 131 -20.10 -41.23 81.04
CA VAL A 131 -19.11 -40.92 82.07
C VAL A 131 -18.42 -39.63 81.69
N VAL A 132 -18.43 -38.67 82.61
CA VAL A 132 -17.67 -37.43 82.48
C VAL A 132 -16.38 -37.56 83.26
N ILE A 133 -15.26 -37.30 82.61
CA ILE A 133 -13.92 -37.29 83.21
C ILE A 133 -13.19 -35.99 82.87
N PRO A 134 -12.26 -35.53 83.69
CA PRO A 134 -11.33 -34.46 83.31
C PRO A 134 -10.53 -34.86 82.07
N ASN A 135 -10.21 -33.91 81.19
CA ASN A 135 -9.43 -34.19 79.97
C ASN A 135 -8.06 -34.82 80.26
N SER A 136 -7.49 -34.60 81.45
CA SER A 136 -6.25 -35.24 81.89
C SER A 136 -6.36 -36.77 82.00
N LEU A 137 -7.55 -37.30 82.26
CA LEU A 137 -7.80 -38.75 82.37
C LEU A 137 -8.26 -39.39 81.05
N LYS A 138 -8.43 -38.59 79.98
CA LYS A 138 -8.95 -39.05 78.68
C LYS A 138 -8.17 -40.20 78.06
N SER A 139 -6.85 -40.26 78.26
CA SER A 139 -6.00 -41.33 77.74
C SER A 139 -6.03 -42.60 78.59
N SER A 140 -6.38 -42.48 79.88
CA SER A 140 -6.40 -43.59 80.84
C SER A 140 -7.77 -44.21 81.06
N VAL A 141 -8.85 -43.49 80.75
CA VAL A 141 -10.23 -43.94 80.94
C VAL A 141 -10.93 -43.86 79.59
N THR A 142 -11.22 -45.01 79.02
CA THR A 142 -11.88 -45.14 77.70
C THR A 142 -13.15 -46.00 77.76
N SER A 143 -13.32 -46.76 78.84
CA SER A 143 -14.43 -47.68 79.07
C SER A 143 -14.87 -47.70 80.54
N LEU A 144 -16.02 -48.29 80.85
CA LEU A 144 -16.48 -48.45 82.25
C LEU A 144 -15.52 -49.26 83.11
N THR A 145 -14.83 -50.25 82.53
CA THR A 145 -13.88 -51.09 83.27
C THR A 145 -12.66 -50.31 83.77
N ASP A 146 -12.33 -49.18 83.13
CA ASP A 146 -11.22 -48.31 83.50
C ASP A 146 -11.53 -47.44 84.73
N LEU A 147 -12.78 -47.46 85.21
CA LEU A 147 -13.19 -46.81 86.47
C LEU A 147 -12.77 -47.60 87.71
N ARG A 148 -12.16 -48.77 87.54
CA ARG A 148 -11.64 -49.57 88.65
C ARG A 148 -10.65 -48.78 89.51
N GLY A 149 -10.91 -48.70 90.81
CA GLY A 149 -10.10 -47.95 91.78
C GLY A 149 -10.30 -46.43 91.73
N LYS A 150 -11.30 -45.94 91.00
CA LYS A 150 -11.65 -44.52 90.92
C LYS A 150 -12.84 -44.19 91.81
N THR A 151 -12.88 -42.94 92.24
CA THR A 151 -14.05 -42.38 92.93
C THR A 151 -15.04 -41.85 91.90
N VAL A 152 -16.25 -42.41 91.84
CA VAL A 152 -17.30 -42.01 90.90
C VAL A 152 -18.40 -41.27 91.63
N ALA A 153 -18.66 -40.02 91.24
CA ALA A 153 -19.79 -39.24 91.72
C ALA A 153 -21.05 -39.56 90.89
N MET A 154 -22.16 -39.83 91.55
CA MET A 154 -23.43 -40.11 90.89
C MET A 154 -24.62 -39.72 91.77
N ARG A 155 -25.81 -39.61 91.17
CA ARG A 155 -27.06 -39.50 91.92
C ARG A 155 -27.42 -40.86 92.53
N GLU A 156 -28.10 -40.86 93.68
CA GLU A 156 -28.72 -42.08 94.22
C GLU A 156 -29.79 -42.61 93.26
N ASP A 157 -29.41 -43.59 92.42
CA ASP A 157 -30.29 -44.25 91.46
C ASP A 157 -30.00 -45.76 91.45
N LYS A 158 -31.02 -46.58 91.71
CA LYS A 158 -30.84 -48.04 91.85
C LYS A 158 -30.33 -48.69 90.57
N ILE A 159 -30.80 -48.24 89.40
CA ILE A 159 -30.49 -48.90 88.12
C ILE A 159 -29.05 -48.60 87.70
N SER A 160 -28.68 -47.31 87.70
CA SER A 160 -27.31 -46.89 87.42
C SER A 160 -26.29 -47.44 88.44
N PHE A 161 -26.70 -47.62 89.69
CA PHE A 161 -25.85 -48.18 90.74
C PHE A 161 -25.56 -49.67 90.51
N GLU A 162 -26.56 -50.47 90.13
CA GLU A 162 -26.39 -51.88 89.77
C GLU A 162 -25.42 -52.08 88.58
N LEU A 163 -25.49 -51.20 87.58
CA LEU A 163 -24.58 -51.25 86.42
C LEU A 163 -23.12 -51.08 86.85
N LEU A 164 -22.84 -50.10 87.72
CA LEU A 164 -21.49 -49.82 88.20
C LEU A 164 -20.98 -50.81 89.24
N MET A 165 -21.86 -51.47 90.01
CA MET A 165 -21.48 -52.54 90.94
C MET A 165 -20.80 -53.74 90.24
N ASN A 166 -21.08 -53.94 88.95
CA ASN A 166 -20.41 -54.98 88.16
C ASN A 166 -18.92 -54.67 87.90
N VAL A 167 -18.49 -53.43 88.10
CA VAL A 167 -17.08 -53.03 88.02
C VAL A 167 -16.45 -53.12 89.40
N ARG A 168 -15.42 -53.96 89.54
CA ARG A 168 -14.76 -54.19 90.83
C ARG A 168 -14.06 -52.92 91.33
N ASN A 169 -14.16 -52.65 92.64
CA ASN A 169 -13.37 -51.66 93.37
C ASN A 169 -13.61 -50.20 92.95
N ILE A 170 -14.84 -49.82 92.60
CA ILE A 170 -15.25 -48.40 92.48
C ILE A 170 -15.61 -47.86 93.87
N GLU A 171 -15.15 -46.65 94.19
CA GLU A 171 -15.63 -45.91 95.35
C GLU A 171 -16.75 -44.96 94.93
N PHE A 172 -17.92 -45.05 95.56
CA PHE A 172 -19.08 -44.24 95.20
C PHE A 172 -19.20 -43.01 96.08
N GLN A 173 -19.36 -41.84 95.46
CA GLN A 173 -19.86 -40.64 96.13
C GLN A 173 -21.26 -40.31 95.62
N VAL A 174 -22.24 -40.53 96.49
CA VAL A 174 -23.65 -40.37 96.16
C VAL A 174 -24.13 -38.97 96.53
N ALA A 175 -24.77 -38.28 95.59
CA ALA A 175 -25.40 -36.98 95.82
C ALA A 175 -26.92 -37.04 95.58
N LEU A 176 -27.64 -36.02 96.08
CA LEU A 176 -29.09 -35.94 95.97
C LEU A 176 -29.59 -35.62 94.56
N ASN A 177 -28.82 -34.85 93.78
CA ASN A 177 -29.15 -34.49 92.40
C ASN A 177 -27.91 -34.54 91.49
N PRO A 178 -28.10 -34.59 90.16
CA PRO A 178 -26.98 -34.73 89.22
C PRO A 178 -26.03 -33.51 89.20
N GLU A 179 -26.52 -32.31 89.50
CA GLU A 179 -25.70 -31.09 89.55
C GLU A 179 -24.72 -31.15 90.72
N ASP A 180 -25.17 -31.57 91.90
CA ASP A 180 -24.34 -31.78 93.08
C ASP A 180 -23.31 -32.89 92.87
N ALA A 181 -23.70 -33.99 92.21
CA ALA A 181 -22.77 -35.05 91.83
C ALA A 181 -21.69 -34.54 90.86
N LEU A 182 -22.04 -33.74 89.86
CA LEU A 182 -21.05 -33.12 88.97
C LEU A 182 -20.16 -32.10 89.72
N ASN A 183 -20.70 -31.39 90.70
CA ASN A 183 -19.92 -30.48 91.54
C ASN A 183 -18.83 -31.19 92.35
N LEU A 184 -19.06 -32.44 92.78
CA LEU A 184 -18.01 -33.26 93.41
C LEU A 184 -16.83 -33.52 92.47
N LEU A 185 -17.10 -33.74 91.18
CA LEU A 185 -16.07 -33.84 90.15
C LEU A 185 -15.33 -32.50 89.98
N PHE A 186 -16.05 -31.38 89.94
CA PHE A 186 -15.43 -30.05 89.83
C PHE A 186 -14.54 -29.67 91.03
N LEU A 187 -14.87 -30.19 92.22
CA LEU A 187 -14.13 -29.97 93.45
C LEU A 187 -12.98 -30.98 93.64
N ASN A 188 -12.69 -31.82 92.64
CA ASN A 188 -11.72 -32.92 92.71
C ASN A 188 -11.99 -33.89 93.87
N ARG A 189 -13.25 -34.04 94.28
CA ARG A 189 -13.68 -35.03 95.28
C ARG A 189 -14.06 -36.36 94.65
N ALA A 190 -14.26 -36.39 93.33
CA ALA A 190 -14.43 -37.59 92.52
C ALA A 190 -13.55 -37.50 91.27
N ASP A 191 -13.17 -38.66 90.72
CA ASP A 191 -12.40 -38.79 89.47
C ASP A 191 -13.30 -38.77 88.23
N ALA A 192 -14.54 -39.21 88.37
CA ALA A 192 -15.52 -39.28 87.30
C ALA A 192 -16.92 -38.94 87.80
N PHE A 193 -17.77 -38.44 86.91
CA PHE A 193 -19.20 -38.23 87.14
C PHE A 193 -20.02 -39.13 86.21
N PHE A 194 -20.96 -39.88 86.77
CA PHE A 194 -21.81 -40.80 86.04
C PHE A 194 -23.24 -40.26 85.95
N SER A 195 -23.73 -40.06 84.72
CA SER A 195 -25.09 -39.59 84.41
C SER A 195 -25.40 -39.80 82.94
N ASN A 196 -26.57 -39.44 82.43
CA ASN A 196 -26.82 -39.48 80.99
C ASN A 196 -26.04 -38.36 80.27
N LYS A 197 -25.71 -38.60 78.99
CA LYS A 197 -24.93 -37.68 78.14
C LYS A 197 -25.47 -36.25 78.16
N TRP A 198 -26.77 -36.11 78.00
CA TRP A 198 -27.41 -34.81 77.80
C TRP A 198 -27.46 -33.98 79.07
N THR A 199 -27.71 -34.62 80.22
CA THR A 199 -27.64 -33.96 81.54
C THR A 199 -26.21 -33.54 81.86
N ALA A 200 -25.23 -34.42 81.61
CA ALA A 200 -23.82 -34.09 81.75
C ALA A 200 -23.42 -32.89 80.87
N GLU A 201 -23.77 -32.91 79.59
CA GLU A 201 -23.47 -31.85 78.64
C GLU A 201 -24.13 -30.52 79.02
N PHE A 202 -25.41 -30.56 79.43
CA PHE A 202 -26.13 -29.38 79.90
C PHE A 202 -25.45 -28.70 81.08
N TYR A 203 -25.10 -29.43 82.15
CA TYR A 203 -24.46 -28.82 83.32
C TYR A 203 -23.00 -28.40 83.05
N LEU A 204 -22.29 -29.10 82.15
CA LEU A 204 -20.95 -28.69 81.70
C LEU A 204 -20.99 -27.39 80.89
N GLU A 205 -22.03 -27.19 80.07
CA GLU A 205 -22.25 -25.94 79.34
C GLU A 205 -22.71 -24.82 80.28
N LYS A 206 -23.68 -25.09 81.17
CA LYS A 206 -24.16 -24.15 82.20
C LYS A 206 -22.99 -23.62 83.05
N SER A 207 -22.05 -24.50 83.41
CA SER A 207 -20.85 -24.14 84.18
C SER A 207 -19.71 -23.54 83.34
N LYS A 208 -19.85 -23.46 82.01
CA LYS A 208 -18.82 -23.03 81.04
C LYS A 208 -17.51 -23.83 81.14
N LYS A 209 -17.58 -25.08 81.62
CA LYS A 209 -16.43 -25.97 81.81
C LYS A 209 -16.34 -27.09 80.78
N LYS A 210 -17.29 -27.23 79.84
CA LYS A 210 -17.31 -28.28 78.80
C LYS A 210 -15.95 -28.57 78.16
N GLY A 211 -15.16 -27.53 77.82
CA GLY A 211 -13.85 -27.71 77.19
C GLY A 211 -12.77 -28.38 78.05
N GLN A 212 -12.99 -28.53 79.36
CA GLN A 212 -12.03 -29.11 80.32
C GLN A 212 -12.29 -30.59 80.62
N TYR A 213 -13.47 -31.10 80.22
CA TYR A 213 -13.93 -32.44 80.52
C TYR A 213 -14.26 -33.19 79.22
N THR A 214 -14.08 -34.50 79.24
CA THR A 214 -14.48 -35.40 78.16
C THR A 214 -15.69 -36.19 78.62
N ILE A 215 -16.70 -36.27 77.76
CA ILE A 215 -17.87 -37.13 77.94
C ILE A 215 -17.61 -38.41 77.13
N LEU A 216 -17.50 -39.54 77.81
CA LEU A 216 -17.52 -40.86 77.21
C LEU A 216 -18.99 -41.28 77.08
N ASP A 217 -19.52 -41.26 75.87
CA ASP A 217 -20.92 -41.56 75.59
C ASP A 217 -21.18 -43.06 75.33
N ASN A 218 -22.45 -43.46 75.46
CA ASN A 218 -22.94 -44.82 75.21
C ASN A 218 -22.23 -45.91 76.02
N VAL A 219 -21.85 -45.59 77.25
CA VAL A 219 -21.19 -46.54 78.15
C VAL A 219 -22.20 -47.44 78.88
N GLY A 220 -23.44 -46.97 79.06
CA GLY A 220 -24.56 -47.76 79.59
C GLY A 220 -25.47 -48.36 78.52
N ILE A 221 -26.42 -49.16 78.97
CA ILE A 221 -27.49 -49.69 78.11
C ILE A 221 -28.42 -48.52 77.74
N PRO A 222 -28.75 -48.31 76.46
CA PRO A 222 -29.72 -47.31 76.07
C PRO A 222 -31.10 -47.64 76.65
N SER A 223 -31.65 -46.70 77.41
CA SER A 223 -32.97 -46.80 78.01
C SER A 223 -33.97 -45.89 77.29
N GLU A 224 -35.17 -46.43 77.07
CA GLU A 224 -36.27 -45.73 76.44
C GLU A 224 -37.09 -44.95 77.47
N PHE A 225 -37.30 -43.67 77.22
CA PHE A 225 -38.06 -42.78 78.09
C PHE A 225 -39.39 -42.44 77.44
N ALA A 226 -40.46 -42.64 78.21
CA ALA A 226 -41.83 -42.51 77.75
C ALA A 226 -42.70 -41.80 78.80
N VAL A 227 -43.94 -41.50 78.42
CA VAL A 227 -44.96 -41.01 79.34
C VAL A 227 -45.72 -42.20 79.92
N ALA A 228 -45.76 -42.31 81.25
CA ALA A 228 -46.48 -43.37 81.94
C ALA A 228 -47.81 -42.88 82.52
N THR A 229 -48.84 -43.71 82.47
CA THR A 229 -50.17 -43.43 83.04
C THR A 229 -50.79 -44.69 83.64
N ARG A 230 -51.88 -44.54 84.39
CA ARG A 230 -52.64 -45.69 84.92
C ARG A 230 -53.36 -46.44 83.78
N PRO A 231 -53.56 -47.77 83.90
CA PRO A 231 -54.14 -48.59 82.83
C PRO A 231 -55.49 -48.09 82.28
N GLU A 232 -56.31 -47.44 83.08
CA GLU A 232 -57.61 -46.90 82.67
C GLU A 232 -57.52 -45.64 81.77
N ASN A 233 -56.37 -44.96 81.71
CA ASN A 233 -56.19 -43.72 80.97
C ASN A 233 -55.80 -43.96 79.50
N THR A 234 -56.44 -44.93 78.84
CA THR A 234 -56.15 -45.31 77.44
C THR A 234 -56.33 -44.16 76.44
N LYS A 235 -57.31 -43.28 76.67
CA LYS A 235 -57.55 -42.10 75.82
C LYS A 235 -56.40 -41.10 75.89
N PHE A 236 -55.79 -40.90 77.06
CA PHE A 236 -54.62 -40.03 77.20
C PHE A 236 -53.43 -40.61 76.43
N LEU A 237 -53.20 -41.91 76.56
CA LEU A 237 -52.12 -42.60 75.86
C LEU A 237 -52.25 -42.50 74.33
N SER A 238 -53.46 -42.68 73.80
CA SER A 238 -53.72 -42.54 72.36
C SER A 238 -53.44 -41.14 71.83
N ILE A 239 -53.73 -40.10 72.63
CA ILE A 239 -53.41 -38.71 72.27
C ILE A 239 -51.89 -38.53 72.21
N ILE A 240 -51.17 -38.97 73.25
CA ILE A 240 -49.71 -38.84 73.33
C ILE A 240 -49.02 -39.56 72.16
N ASN A 241 -49.33 -40.84 71.92
CA ASN A 241 -48.67 -41.63 70.86
C ASN A 241 -48.92 -41.02 69.48
N ARG A 242 -50.17 -40.66 69.16
CA ARG A 242 -50.51 -40.07 67.86
C ARG A 242 -49.77 -38.75 67.63
N SER A 243 -49.66 -37.90 68.66
CA SER A 243 -48.96 -36.63 68.52
C SER A 243 -47.45 -36.80 68.42
N ILE A 244 -46.84 -37.75 69.14
CA ILE A 244 -45.42 -38.09 68.98
C ILE A 244 -45.13 -38.52 67.53
N SER A 245 -45.92 -39.46 66.98
CA SER A 245 -45.74 -39.91 65.60
C SER A 245 -45.90 -38.78 64.58
N ARG A 246 -46.83 -37.84 64.82
CA ARG A 246 -47.03 -36.67 63.94
C ARG A 246 -45.83 -35.72 63.98
N MET A 247 -45.37 -35.34 65.18
CA MET A 247 -44.24 -34.42 65.34
C MET A 247 -42.94 -34.99 64.75
N GLN A 248 -42.77 -36.32 64.77
CA GLN A 248 -41.64 -36.97 64.11
C GLN A 248 -41.72 -36.91 62.58
N ALA A 249 -42.93 -36.93 62.01
CA ALA A 249 -43.16 -36.91 60.58
C ALA A 249 -43.11 -35.50 59.96
N ASP A 250 -43.56 -34.47 60.69
CA ASP A 250 -43.67 -33.09 60.17
C ASP A 250 -42.43 -32.21 60.42
N GLY A 251 -41.43 -32.71 61.14
CA GLY A 251 -40.20 -31.97 61.44
C GLY A 251 -40.21 -31.24 62.78
N THR A 252 -41.37 -31.15 63.46
CA THR A 252 -41.51 -30.40 64.72
C THR A 252 -40.65 -30.99 65.83
N TYR A 253 -40.52 -32.32 65.88
CA TYR A 253 -39.63 -32.99 66.83
C TYR A 253 -38.17 -32.57 66.62
N GLN A 254 -37.71 -32.50 65.37
CA GLN A 254 -36.34 -32.11 65.02
C GLN A 254 -36.07 -30.64 65.37
N GLU A 255 -37.06 -29.75 65.25
CA GLU A 255 -36.94 -28.36 65.70
C GLU A 255 -36.80 -28.26 67.22
N LEU A 256 -37.64 -28.97 67.98
CA LEU A 256 -37.53 -29.03 69.45
C LEU A 256 -36.23 -29.68 69.89
N TYR A 257 -35.79 -30.74 69.20
CA TYR A 257 -34.52 -31.39 69.45
C TYR A 257 -33.34 -30.43 69.21
N ARG A 258 -33.34 -29.69 68.09
CA ARG A 258 -32.30 -28.71 67.79
C ARG A 258 -32.25 -27.58 68.82
N LYS A 259 -33.42 -27.12 69.29
CA LYS A 259 -33.53 -26.08 70.32
C LYS A 259 -32.83 -26.47 71.63
N TRP A 260 -32.92 -27.73 72.04
CA TRP A 260 -32.44 -28.18 73.35
C TRP A 260 -31.09 -28.91 73.33
N PHE A 261 -30.66 -29.50 72.20
CA PHE A 261 -29.51 -30.42 72.17
C PHE A 261 -28.42 -30.09 71.14
N VAL A 262 -28.58 -29.10 70.25
CA VAL A 262 -27.55 -28.72 69.25
C VAL A 262 -26.81 -27.46 69.70
N SER A 263 -25.49 -27.55 69.86
CA SER A 263 -24.63 -26.44 70.32
C SER A 263 -24.22 -25.50 69.17
N SER A 264 -23.95 -24.23 69.51
CA SER A 264 -23.63 -23.12 68.58
C SER A 264 -22.38 -23.29 67.70
N SER A 265 -21.58 -24.36 67.88
CA SER A 265 -20.36 -24.63 67.11
C SER A 265 -20.62 -25.18 65.70
N GLU A 266 -21.77 -25.81 65.43
CA GLU A 266 -22.07 -26.35 64.10
C GLU A 266 -22.53 -25.26 63.08
N GLU A 267 -23.07 -24.13 63.54
CA GLU A 267 -23.41 -23.00 62.68
C GLU A 267 -22.18 -22.31 62.08
N LEU A 268 -21.12 -22.13 62.87
CA LEU A 268 -19.86 -21.51 62.44
C LEU A 268 -19.17 -22.26 61.28
N LEU A 269 -19.21 -23.59 61.28
CA LEU A 269 -18.60 -24.40 60.22
C LEU A 269 -19.35 -24.28 58.88
N LYS A 270 -20.67 -24.03 58.93
CA LYS A 270 -21.50 -23.84 57.73
C LYS A 270 -21.21 -22.51 57.05
N GLU A 271 -21.01 -21.44 57.82
CA GLU A 271 -20.65 -20.13 57.28
C GLU A 271 -19.26 -20.13 56.62
N LEU A 272 -18.27 -20.76 57.26
CA LEU A 272 -16.93 -20.93 56.68
C LEU A 272 -16.97 -21.66 55.34
N ARG A 273 -17.76 -22.73 55.22
CA ARG A 273 -17.91 -23.48 53.96
C ARG A 273 -18.47 -22.59 52.84
N ASN A 274 -19.46 -21.76 53.14
CA ASN A 274 -20.07 -20.88 52.14
C ASN A 274 -19.07 -19.83 51.63
N TRP A 275 -18.26 -19.26 52.53
CA TRP A 275 -17.20 -18.32 52.17
C TRP A 275 -16.12 -18.97 51.29
N ILE A 276 -15.73 -20.21 51.57
CA ILE A 276 -14.76 -20.95 50.75
C ILE A 276 -15.29 -21.16 49.32
N VAL A 277 -16.56 -21.55 49.16
CA VAL A 277 -17.19 -21.75 47.84
C VAL A 277 -17.25 -20.42 47.07
N PHE A 278 -17.62 -19.33 47.73
CA PHE A 278 -17.66 -18.00 47.12
C PHE A 278 -16.27 -17.57 46.59
N LEU A 279 -15.22 -17.79 47.39
CA LEU A 279 -13.85 -17.46 47.02
C LEU A 279 -13.37 -18.29 45.81
N LEU A 280 -13.73 -19.58 45.75
CA LEU A 280 -13.46 -20.46 44.60
C LEU A 280 -14.09 -19.94 43.29
N ILE A 281 -15.33 -19.45 43.34
CA ILE A 281 -16.00 -18.88 42.15
C ILE A 281 -15.24 -17.66 41.63
N ILE A 282 -14.80 -16.77 42.54
CA ILE A 282 -14.01 -15.59 42.16
C ILE A 282 -12.70 -16.00 41.49
N VAL A 283 -12.00 -17.00 42.01
CA VAL A 283 -10.74 -17.49 41.41
C VAL A 283 -10.97 -18.05 40.01
N VAL A 284 -12.04 -18.81 39.79
CA VAL A 284 -12.36 -19.33 38.45
C VAL A 284 -12.67 -18.19 37.47
N LEU A 285 -13.43 -17.18 37.90
CA LEU A 285 -13.75 -16.02 37.07
C LEU A 285 -12.50 -15.18 36.71
N THR A 286 -11.59 -14.98 37.66
CA THR A 286 -10.35 -14.24 37.41
C THR A 286 -9.42 -14.98 36.46
N LEU A 287 -9.27 -16.30 36.64
CA LEU A 287 -8.50 -17.15 35.71
C LEU A 287 -9.11 -17.16 34.30
N GLY A 288 -10.44 -17.23 34.20
CA GLY A 288 -11.15 -17.12 32.93
C GLY A 288 -10.90 -15.78 32.22
N SER A 289 -10.98 -14.67 32.97
CA SER A 289 -10.68 -13.32 32.45
C SER A 289 -9.23 -13.22 31.93
N LEU A 290 -8.25 -13.66 32.72
CA LEU A 290 -6.84 -13.68 32.32
C LEU A 290 -6.60 -14.52 31.06
N PHE A 291 -7.28 -15.66 30.94
CA PHE A 291 -7.19 -16.50 29.75
C PHE A 291 -7.74 -15.81 28.49
N THR A 292 -8.88 -15.11 28.61
CA THR A 292 -9.44 -14.33 27.49
C THR A 292 -8.52 -13.19 27.07
N ILE A 293 -7.93 -12.47 28.04
CA ILE A 293 -6.94 -11.42 27.78
C ILE A 293 -5.72 -12.00 27.07
N TYR A 294 -5.22 -13.15 27.51
CA TYR A 294 -4.10 -13.85 26.86
C TYR A 294 -4.42 -14.19 25.39
N LEU A 295 -5.59 -14.78 25.12
CA LEU A 295 -6.03 -15.10 23.76
C LEU A 295 -6.18 -13.85 22.90
N TRP A 296 -6.73 -12.78 23.45
CA TRP A 296 -6.87 -11.50 22.76
C TRP A 296 -5.51 -10.90 22.42
N ASN A 297 -4.58 -10.86 23.38
CA ASN A 297 -3.20 -10.40 23.17
C ASN A 297 -2.46 -11.22 22.10
N LYS A 298 -2.63 -12.54 22.11
CA LYS A 298 -2.02 -13.42 21.10
C LYS A 298 -2.57 -13.14 19.70
N ARG A 299 -3.89 -12.93 19.57
CA ARG A 299 -4.52 -12.53 18.30
C ARG A 299 -4.06 -11.15 17.85
N LEU A 300 -4.02 -10.18 18.76
CA LEU A 300 -3.57 -8.82 18.49
C LEU A 300 -2.13 -8.80 17.98
N LYS A 301 -1.21 -9.52 18.64
CA LYS A 301 0.19 -9.66 18.19
C LYS A 301 0.28 -10.23 16.77
N LYS A 302 -0.54 -11.23 16.42
CA LYS A 302 -0.57 -11.82 15.08
C LYS A 302 -1.07 -10.82 14.04
N GLU A 303 -2.13 -10.08 14.34
CA GLU A 303 -2.68 -9.06 13.43
C GLU A 303 -1.72 -7.88 13.26
N VAL A 304 -1.11 -7.40 14.34
CA VAL A 304 -0.07 -6.35 14.29
C VAL A 304 1.09 -6.82 13.41
N LYS A 305 1.63 -8.04 13.61
CA LYS A 305 2.71 -8.58 12.77
C LYS A 305 2.31 -8.67 11.29
N LYS A 306 1.06 -9.05 11.00
CA LYS A 306 0.55 -9.12 9.63
C LYS A 306 0.47 -7.73 9.00
N ARG A 307 -0.05 -6.73 9.73
CA ARG A 307 -0.17 -5.33 9.29
C ARG A 307 1.19 -4.68 9.12
N THR A 308 2.14 -4.89 10.04
CA THR A 308 3.49 -4.35 9.94
C THR A 308 4.26 -4.95 8.78
N SER A 309 4.12 -6.26 8.51
CA SER A 309 4.70 -6.89 7.31
C SER A 309 4.10 -6.30 6.04
N ALA A 310 2.77 -6.23 5.94
CA ALA A 310 2.10 -5.66 4.76
C ALA A 310 2.45 -4.19 4.53
N LEU A 311 2.59 -3.40 5.60
CA LEU A 311 3.01 -2.01 5.53
C LEU A 311 4.48 -1.89 5.10
N ALA A 312 5.37 -2.75 5.60
CA ALA A 312 6.76 -2.81 5.17
C ALA A 312 6.87 -3.15 3.67
N ASP A 313 6.12 -4.14 3.20
CA ASP A 313 6.07 -4.53 1.79
C ASP A 313 5.54 -3.37 0.91
N ALA A 314 4.48 -2.68 1.35
CA ALA A 314 3.93 -1.52 0.65
C ALA A 314 4.92 -0.34 0.60
N ASN A 315 5.60 -0.04 1.72
CA ASN A 315 6.62 1.01 1.77
C ASN A 315 7.82 0.69 0.89
N GLN A 316 8.28 -0.56 0.89
CA GLN A 316 9.36 -1.02 0.01
C GLN A 316 8.94 -0.87 -1.46
N LYS A 317 7.70 -1.25 -1.81
CA LYS A 317 7.17 -1.09 -3.17
C LYS A 317 7.08 0.37 -3.59
N LEU A 318 6.65 1.26 -2.69
CA LEU A 318 6.64 2.72 -2.93
C LEU A 318 8.05 3.27 -3.15
N GLN A 319 9.04 2.86 -2.34
CA GLN A 319 10.43 3.27 -2.52
C GLN A 319 11.00 2.79 -3.87
N ILE A 320 10.70 1.56 -4.27
CA ILE A 320 11.09 1.03 -5.59
C ILE A 320 10.44 1.85 -6.70
N GLN A 321 9.14 2.18 -6.60
CA GLN A 321 8.45 3.01 -7.59
C GLN A 321 9.04 4.42 -7.67
N GLN A 322 9.30 5.08 -6.53
CA GLN A 322 9.94 6.41 -6.50
C GLN A 322 11.33 6.37 -7.14
N LYS A 323 12.14 5.35 -6.83
CA LYS A 323 13.46 5.16 -7.43
C LYS A 323 13.35 4.93 -8.94
N ALA A 324 12.40 4.12 -9.40
CA ALA A 324 12.16 3.86 -10.82
C ALA A 324 11.74 5.13 -11.57
N ILE A 325 10.84 5.95 -10.99
CA ILE A 325 10.44 7.24 -11.56
C ILE A 325 11.63 8.20 -11.62
N SER A 326 12.41 8.32 -10.54
CA SER A 326 13.59 9.18 -10.50
C SER A 326 14.64 8.74 -11.52
N GLN A 327 14.86 7.43 -11.68
CA GLN A 327 15.77 6.87 -12.69
C GLN A 327 15.25 7.12 -14.11
N ALA A 328 13.95 6.97 -14.36
CA ALA A 328 13.34 7.26 -15.65
C ALA A 328 13.47 8.75 -16.01
N HIS A 329 13.23 9.65 -15.05
CA HIS A 329 13.40 11.10 -15.24
C HIS A 329 14.87 11.48 -15.49
N ALA A 330 15.81 10.89 -14.74
CA ALA A 330 17.24 11.08 -14.94
C ALA A 330 17.69 10.58 -16.32
N PHE A 331 17.23 9.38 -16.71
CA PHE A 331 17.49 8.82 -18.04
C PHE A 331 16.92 9.70 -19.16
N GLN A 332 15.67 10.17 -19.03
CA GLN A 332 15.06 11.08 -19.99
C GLN A 332 15.87 12.38 -20.13
N THR A 333 16.30 12.96 -19.01
CA THR A 333 17.14 14.16 -19.00
C THR A 333 18.50 13.91 -19.65
N GLN A 334 19.12 12.76 -19.37
CA GLN A 334 20.38 12.35 -20.01
C GLN A 334 20.20 12.16 -21.52
N VAL A 335 19.16 11.45 -21.96
CA VAL A 335 18.85 11.26 -23.38
C VAL A 335 18.67 12.61 -24.07
N ILE A 336 17.85 13.51 -23.51
CA ILE A 336 17.61 14.84 -24.07
C ILE A 336 18.90 15.68 -24.13
N ASN A 337 19.79 15.58 -23.14
CA ASN A 337 21.04 16.33 -23.11
C ASN A 337 22.13 15.79 -24.05
N HIS A 338 22.12 14.50 -24.38
CA HIS A 338 23.08 13.88 -25.32
C HIS A 338 22.52 13.75 -26.75
N MET A 339 21.31 14.27 -27.02
CA MET A 339 20.80 14.37 -28.38
C MET A 339 21.67 15.30 -29.21
N TYR A 340 21.85 14.95 -30.49
CA TYR A 340 22.60 15.76 -31.46
C TYR A 340 21.97 17.15 -31.67
N TYR A 341 20.64 17.24 -31.55
CA TYR A 341 19.87 18.47 -31.67
C TYR A 341 19.81 19.24 -30.35
N GLY A 342 20.00 20.55 -30.43
CA GLY A 342 19.59 21.49 -29.40
C GLY A 342 18.06 21.55 -29.31
N ILE A 343 17.50 21.43 -28.12
CA ILE A 343 16.07 21.42 -27.86
C ILE A 343 15.73 22.58 -26.93
N LEU A 344 14.81 23.43 -27.38
CA LEU A 344 14.20 24.49 -26.58
C LEU A 344 12.68 24.30 -26.62
N THR A 345 12.04 24.33 -25.46
CA THR A 345 10.58 24.38 -25.35
C THR A 345 10.14 25.73 -24.82
N PHE A 346 9.04 26.23 -25.37
CA PHE A 346 8.44 27.51 -25.01
C PHE A 346 6.98 27.30 -24.66
N ASP A 347 6.46 28.10 -23.73
CA ASP A 347 5.02 28.17 -23.46
C ASP A 347 4.25 28.90 -24.59
N GLN A 348 2.92 29.03 -24.45
CA GLN A 348 2.09 29.78 -25.41
C GLN A 348 2.47 31.27 -25.52
N SER A 349 3.04 31.84 -24.46
CA SER A 349 3.50 33.23 -24.41
C SER A 349 4.92 33.41 -24.99
N LEU A 350 5.51 32.32 -25.49
CA LEU A 350 6.89 32.21 -25.98
C LEU A 350 7.97 32.33 -24.89
N ASN A 351 7.65 32.14 -23.62
CA ASN A 351 8.66 32.07 -22.57
C ASN A 351 9.33 30.69 -22.56
N LEU A 352 10.64 30.64 -22.37
CA LEU A 352 11.40 29.39 -22.34
C LEU A 352 11.03 28.55 -21.11
N THR A 353 10.53 27.33 -21.36
CA THR A 353 10.20 26.35 -20.31
C THR A 353 11.33 25.35 -20.08
N THR A 354 12.04 24.92 -21.13
CA THR A 354 13.15 23.96 -21.01
C THR A 354 14.18 24.19 -22.10
N ILE A 355 15.45 23.95 -21.77
CA ILE A 355 16.57 24.00 -22.71
C ILE A 355 17.53 22.85 -22.39
N ASN A 356 17.87 22.03 -23.39
CA ASN A 356 18.86 20.97 -23.22
C ASN A 356 20.30 21.50 -23.29
N GLN A 357 21.26 20.68 -22.86
CA GLN A 357 22.67 21.07 -22.87
C GLN A 357 23.17 21.41 -24.28
N ARG A 358 22.80 20.60 -25.29
CA ARG A 358 23.21 20.82 -26.67
C ARG A 358 22.75 22.17 -27.25
N ALA A 359 21.56 22.64 -26.90
CA ALA A 359 21.08 23.95 -27.30
C ALA A 359 21.92 25.08 -26.69
N LYS A 360 22.37 24.93 -25.45
CA LYS A 360 23.28 25.92 -24.82
C LYS A 360 24.62 25.98 -25.53
N GLU A 361 25.16 24.83 -25.95
CA GLU A 361 26.41 24.77 -26.73
C GLU A 361 26.26 25.45 -28.10
N ILE A 362 25.19 25.14 -28.85
CA ILE A 362 24.93 25.75 -30.16
C ILE A 362 24.70 27.27 -30.03
N LEU A 363 24.07 27.71 -28.94
CA LEU A 363 23.83 29.13 -28.65
C LEU A 363 25.03 29.80 -27.93
N LEU A 364 26.11 29.06 -27.65
CA LEU A 364 27.28 29.54 -26.90
C LEU A 364 26.92 30.23 -25.57
N ILE A 365 25.91 29.70 -24.87
CA ILE A 365 25.47 30.19 -23.56
C ILE A 365 26.35 29.54 -22.49
N GLU A 366 27.44 30.21 -22.13
CA GLU A 366 28.39 29.77 -21.09
C GLU A 366 27.91 30.05 -19.66
N ASP A 367 26.87 30.88 -19.52
CA ASP A 367 26.57 31.54 -18.27
C ASP A 367 25.76 30.65 -17.28
N LYS A 368 26.33 30.37 -16.11
CA LYS A 368 25.61 29.74 -14.98
C LYS A 368 24.47 30.61 -14.46
N THR A 369 24.44 31.90 -14.83
CA THR A 369 23.42 32.87 -14.44
C THR A 369 22.33 33.10 -15.49
N PHE A 370 22.32 32.32 -16.59
CA PHE A 370 21.32 32.42 -17.63
C PHE A 370 19.89 32.27 -17.08
N GLN A 371 19.14 33.38 -17.08
CA GLN A 371 17.71 33.38 -16.79
C GLN A 371 16.94 33.11 -18.09
N SER A 372 15.89 32.29 -18.00
CA SER A 372 15.03 31.91 -19.13
C SER A 372 14.44 33.12 -19.88
N SER A 373 14.29 34.27 -19.21
CA SER A 373 13.86 35.56 -19.76
C SER A 373 14.84 36.16 -20.78
N HIS A 374 16.14 35.86 -20.68
CA HIS A 374 17.17 36.43 -21.56
C HIS A 374 17.26 35.74 -22.93
N ILE A 375 16.59 34.60 -23.13
CA ILE A 375 16.64 33.86 -24.41
C ILE A 375 16.21 34.73 -25.60
N HIS A 376 15.28 35.67 -25.39
CA HIS A 376 14.77 36.57 -26.41
C HIS A 376 15.79 37.61 -26.88
N GLN A 377 16.86 37.80 -26.13
CA GLN A 377 17.93 38.75 -26.46
C GLN A 377 19.01 38.10 -27.34
N HIS A 378 19.03 36.77 -27.45
CA HIS A 378 20.04 36.07 -28.24
C HIS A 378 19.87 36.36 -29.75
N PRO A 379 20.93 36.80 -30.47
CA PRO A 379 20.84 37.19 -31.88
C PRO A 379 20.24 36.11 -32.80
N LEU A 380 20.66 34.85 -32.64
CA LEU A 380 20.11 33.71 -33.39
C LEU A 380 18.61 33.51 -33.12
N ILE A 381 18.19 33.60 -31.85
CA ILE A 381 16.79 33.41 -31.45
C ILE A 381 15.92 34.56 -31.96
N GLN A 382 16.44 35.80 -31.97
CA GLN A 382 15.76 36.94 -32.58
C GLN A 382 15.59 36.76 -34.09
N GLN A 383 16.59 36.25 -34.79
CA GLN A 383 16.53 35.97 -36.22
C GLN A 383 15.48 34.89 -36.53
N ILE A 384 15.45 33.82 -35.72
CA ILE A 384 14.42 32.78 -35.79
C ILE A 384 13.03 33.36 -35.52
N PHE A 385 12.84 34.12 -34.43
CA PHE A 385 11.54 34.69 -34.08
C PHE A 385 11.05 35.76 -35.06
N LYS A 386 11.93 36.56 -35.66
CA LYS A 386 11.57 37.48 -36.76
C LYS A 386 11.00 36.70 -37.94
N THR A 387 11.58 35.55 -38.25
CA THR A 387 11.11 34.65 -39.30
C THR A 387 9.80 33.94 -38.92
N CYS A 388 9.53 33.77 -37.61
CA CYS A 388 8.30 33.18 -37.08
C CYS A 388 7.13 34.17 -36.89
N LYS A 389 7.38 35.49 -36.82
CA LYS A 389 6.33 36.52 -36.62
C LYS A 389 5.16 36.45 -37.62
N PRO A 390 5.35 36.14 -38.91
CA PRO A 390 4.25 35.98 -39.87
C PRO A 390 3.32 34.78 -39.57
N ILE A 391 3.78 33.80 -38.79
CA ILE A 391 3.10 32.50 -38.60
C ILE A 391 2.05 32.56 -37.48
N LYS A 392 2.17 33.52 -36.53
CA LYS A 392 1.13 33.78 -35.52
C LYS A 392 -0.23 34.17 -36.12
N GLN A 393 -0.27 34.60 -37.38
CA GLN A 393 -1.49 35.05 -38.06
C GLN A 393 -2.15 33.97 -38.93
N SER A 394 -1.44 32.90 -39.30
CA SER A 394 -2.01 31.79 -40.08
C SER A 394 -2.46 30.65 -39.17
N GLN A 395 -3.75 30.36 -39.17
CA GLN A 395 -4.46 29.46 -38.23
C GLN A 395 -4.10 27.95 -38.31
N MET A 396 -2.98 27.57 -38.92
CA MET A 396 -2.35 26.24 -38.76
C MET A 396 -0.83 26.43 -38.79
N ALA A 397 -0.18 26.45 -37.63
CA ALA A 397 1.28 26.44 -37.55
C ALA A 397 1.79 25.04 -37.93
N LEU A 398 1.91 24.76 -39.22
CA LEU A 398 2.57 23.54 -39.70
C LEU A 398 4.04 23.54 -39.24
N PRO A 399 4.60 22.38 -38.85
CA PRO A 399 6.01 22.30 -38.52
C PRO A 399 6.83 22.66 -39.76
N PHE A 400 7.73 23.63 -39.64
CA PHE A 400 8.58 24.05 -40.73
C PHE A 400 10.05 23.96 -40.33
N THR A 401 10.90 23.72 -41.33
CA THR A 401 12.34 23.60 -41.19
C THR A 401 13.00 24.64 -42.08
N LYS A 402 13.99 25.36 -41.54
CA LYS A 402 14.81 26.31 -42.30
C LYS A 402 16.26 26.24 -41.83
N GLU A 403 17.17 26.49 -42.76
CA GLU A 403 18.58 26.72 -42.46
C GLU A 403 18.83 28.22 -42.41
N ILE A 404 19.68 28.67 -41.48
CA ILE A 404 20.14 30.05 -41.42
C ILE A 404 21.65 30.08 -41.27
N GLN A 405 22.26 30.98 -42.02
CA GLN A 405 23.64 31.37 -41.81
C GLN A 405 23.69 32.36 -40.65
N HIS A 406 24.46 32.03 -39.62
CA HIS A 406 24.65 32.86 -38.45
C HIS A 406 26.13 33.17 -38.26
N LYS A 407 26.45 34.45 -38.12
CA LYS A 407 27.82 34.89 -37.83
C LYS A 407 27.93 35.23 -36.36
N GLN A 408 28.78 34.51 -35.64
CA GLN A 408 29.03 34.72 -34.22
C GLN A 408 30.54 34.65 -33.96
N ASN A 409 31.09 35.63 -33.24
CA ASN A 409 32.54 35.76 -32.97
C ASN A 409 33.45 35.76 -34.21
N GLY A 410 32.94 36.17 -35.37
CA GLY A 410 33.71 36.21 -36.62
C GLY A 410 33.68 34.90 -37.43
N GLU A 411 33.24 33.79 -36.81
CA GLU A 411 33.00 32.52 -37.47
C GLU A 411 31.57 32.45 -38.03
N VAL A 412 31.40 31.69 -39.10
CA VAL A 412 30.13 31.49 -39.79
C VAL A 412 29.64 30.08 -39.50
N TYR A 413 28.46 29.99 -38.89
CA TYR A 413 27.78 28.75 -38.56
C TYR A 413 26.53 28.59 -39.43
N PHE A 414 26.24 27.34 -39.82
CA PHE A 414 25.01 26.97 -40.51
C PHE A 414 24.12 26.24 -39.53
N VAL A 415 23.03 26.89 -39.13
CA VAL A 415 22.10 26.32 -38.14
C VAL A 415 20.80 25.94 -38.82
N LEU A 416 20.49 24.65 -38.82
CA LEU A 416 19.20 24.11 -39.19
C LEU A 416 18.26 24.21 -37.98
N TYR A 417 17.15 24.90 -38.12
CA TYR A 417 16.13 24.96 -37.07
C TYR A 417 14.77 24.47 -37.54
N ARG A 418 14.01 23.90 -36.60
CA ARG A 418 12.64 23.45 -36.83
C ARG A 418 11.76 23.88 -35.68
N VAL A 419 10.59 24.45 -35.98
CA VAL A 419 9.60 24.86 -34.98
C VAL A 419 8.38 23.96 -35.09
N ILE A 420 7.97 23.36 -33.98
CA ILE A 420 6.86 22.41 -33.90
C ILE A 420 5.92 22.85 -32.77
N PRO A 421 4.62 23.05 -32.99
CA PRO A 421 3.67 23.29 -31.91
C PRO A 421 3.50 22.03 -31.04
N LEU A 422 3.54 22.19 -29.72
CA LEU A 422 3.24 21.15 -28.74
C LEU A 422 1.78 21.27 -28.32
N TYR A 423 1.07 20.13 -28.24
CA TYR A 423 -0.32 20.06 -27.81
C TYR A 423 -0.44 19.17 -26.56
N GLU A 424 -1.27 19.58 -25.61
CA GLU A 424 -1.61 18.81 -24.40
C GLU A 424 -2.61 17.69 -24.75
N ASP A 425 -3.57 18.02 -25.62
CA ASP A 425 -4.56 17.13 -26.24
C ASP A 425 -4.82 17.60 -27.68
N THR A 426 -5.57 16.85 -28.50
CA THR A 426 -5.80 17.10 -29.94
C THR A 426 -6.31 18.51 -30.30
N THR A 427 -6.78 19.30 -29.34
CA THR A 427 -7.34 20.64 -29.56
C THR A 427 -6.63 21.76 -28.78
N LYS A 428 -5.80 21.46 -27.77
CA LYS A 428 -5.24 22.48 -26.87
C LYS A 428 -3.71 22.54 -26.98
N MET A 429 -3.22 23.61 -27.63
CA MET A 429 -1.79 23.89 -27.74
C MET A 429 -1.19 24.14 -26.35
N ASN A 430 -0.10 23.49 -26.00
CA ASN A 430 0.64 23.71 -24.75
C ASN A 430 1.82 24.70 -24.95
N GLY A 431 2.38 24.75 -26.15
CA GLY A 431 3.53 25.60 -26.44
C GLY A 431 4.21 25.28 -27.76
N TYR A 432 5.52 25.53 -27.85
CA TYR A 432 6.35 25.30 -29.04
C TYR A 432 7.64 24.56 -28.68
N LEU A 433 8.05 23.63 -29.55
CA LEU A 433 9.33 22.97 -29.56
C LEU A 433 10.17 23.54 -30.70
N LEU A 434 11.30 24.15 -30.35
CA LEU A 434 12.33 24.59 -31.29
C LEU A 434 13.50 23.62 -31.21
N THR A 435 13.84 22.99 -32.33
CA THR A 435 15.07 22.19 -32.44
C THR A 435 16.12 22.93 -33.26
N LEU A 436 17.38 22.88 -32.85
CA LEU A 436 18.55 23.48 -33.51
C LEU A 436 19.56 22.37 -33.83
N ALA A 437 20.17 22.39 -35.01
CA ALA A 437 21.32 21.57 -35.36
C ALA A 437 22.37 22.42 -36.05
N ASP A 438 23.61 22.31 -35.60
CA ASP A 438 24.77 22.88 -36.29
C ASP A 438 25.19 21.93 -37.42
N ARG A 439 25.06 22.38 -38.67
CA ARG A 439 25.42 21.65 -39.87
C ARG A 439 26.70 22.17 -40.53
N SER A 440 27.49 22.98 -39.82
CA SER A 440 28.69 23.62 -40.38
C SER A 440 29.73 22.60 -40.86
N GLU A 441 29.96 21.53 -40.10
CA GLU A 441 30.88 20.45 -40.48
C GLU A 441 30.37 19.66 -41.69
N GLU A 442 29.09 19.32 -41.72
CA GLU A 442 28.47 18.62 -42.85
C GLU A 442 28.60 19.43 -44.15
N ARG A 443 28.32 20.74 -44.08
CA ARG A 443 28.52 21.67 -45.22
C ARG A 443 29.97 21.72 -45.69
N LEU A 444 30.94 21.68 -44.76
CA LEU A 444 32.37 21.62 -45.09
C LEU A 444 32.77 20.27 -45.69
N LEU A 445 32.12 19.18 -45.31
CA LEU A 445 32.39 17.85 -45.88
C LEU A 445 31.81 17.73 -47.29
N GLU A 446 30.56 18.17 -47.49
CA GLU A 446 29.91 18.26 -48.80
C GLU A 446 30.75 19.07 -49.78
N LYS A 447 31.32 20.20 -49.33
CA LYS A 447 32.33 20.97 -50.10
C LYS A 447 33.44 20.07 -50.62
N LYS A 448 34.09 19.36 -49.68
CA LYS A 448 35.35 18.67 -49.94
C LYS A 448 35.11 17.54 -50.93
N LEU A 449 33.99 16.82 -50.76
CA LEU A 449 33.57 15.77 -51.67
C LEU A 449 33.31 16.30 -53.07
N ALA A 450 32.52 17.37 -53.23
CA ALA A 450 32.27 17.98 -54.54
C ALA A 450 33.57 18.42 -55.24
N THR A 451 34.53 18.96 -54.47
CA THR A 451 35.84 19.37 -55.00
C THR A 451 36.68 18.15 -55.41
N GLN A 452 36.66 17.07 -54.62
CA GLN A 452 37.37 15.83 -54.94
C GLN A 452 36.80 15.15 -56.18
N GLU A 453 35.48 15.12 -56.33
CA GLU A 453 34.83 14.59 -57.53
C GLU A 453 35.23 15.38 -58.78
N LYS A 454 35.24 16.72 -58.71
CA LYS A 454 35.75 17.58 -59.79
C LYS A 454 37.21 17.27 -60.15
N MET A 455 38.08 17.10 -59.15
CA MET A 455 39.50 16.77 -59.36
C MET A 455 39.70 15.36 -59.95
N ARG A 456 38.86 14.40 -59.55
CA ARG A 456 38.89 13.04 -60.10
C ARG A 456 38.48 13.02 -61.57
N ALA A 457 37.42 13.74 -61.93
CA ALA A 457 36.98 13.91 -63.32
C ALA A 457 38.07 14.57 -64.18
N LEU A 458 38.71 15.63 -63.66
CA LEU A 458 39.86 16.26 -64.30
C LEU A 458 41.00 15.24 -64.53
N GLY A 459 41.32 14.44 -63.52
CA GLY A 459 42.34 13.38 -63.59
C GLY A 459 42.11 12.36 -64.71
N GLN A 460 40.86 11.96 -64.95
CA GLN A 460 40.49 11.03 -66.03
C GLN A 460 40.68 11.65 -67.43
N LEU A 461 40.64 12.97 -67.54
CA LEU A 461 40.70 13.70 -68.82
C LEU A 461 42.11 14.22 -69.15
N VAL A 462 43.09 14.09 -68.24
CA VAL A 462 44.49 14.53 -68.42
C VAL A 462 45.13 13.92 -69.67
N ALA A 463 44.82 12.66 -69.99
CA ALA A 463 45.36 11.99 -71.18
C ALA A 463 44.92 12.68 -72.50
N GLY A 464 43.65 13.12 -72.58
CA GLY A 464 43.12 13.85 -73.74
C GLY A 464 43.74 15.24 -73.86
N VAL A 465 43.81 15.97 -72.76
CA VAL A 465 44.46 17.29 -72.67
C VAL A 465 45.92 17.25 -73.10
N ALA A 466 46.69 16.30 -72.57
CA ALA A 466 48.10 16.15 -72.89
C ALA A 466 48.30 15.88 -74.38
N HIS A 467 47.40 15.11 -75.00
CA HIS A 467 47.41 14.85 -76.43
C HIS A 467 47.08 16.11 -77.24
N GLU A 468 46.12 16.93 -76.79
CA GLU A 468 45.75 18.19 -77.44
C GLU A 468 46.79 19.30 -77.31
N ILE A 469 47.59 19.33 -76.24
CA ILE A 469 48.73 20.26 -76.09
C ILE A 469 49.92 19.79 -76.92
N ARG A 470 50.18 18.47 -76.96
CA ARG A 470 51.29 17.89 -77.75
C ARG A 470 51.16 18.22 -79.23
N ASN A 471 49.95 18.17 -79.78
CA ASN A 471 49.71 18.40 -81.22
C ASN A 471 50.20 19.78 -81.73
N PRO A 472 49.75 20.94 -81.18
CA PRO A 472 50.26 22.24 -81.57
C PRO A 472 51.75 22.43 -81.21
N LEU A 473 52.23 21.83 -80.12
CA LEU A 473 53.65 21.89 -79.75
C LEU A 473 54.54 21.20 -80.79
N THR A 474 54.14 20.02 -81.28
CA THR A 474 54.82 19.31 -82.36
C THR A 474 54.80 20.15 -83.64
N SER A 475 53.67 20.78 -83.97
CA SER A 475 53.58 21.67 -85.14
C SER A 475 54.54 22.86 -85.04
N VAL A 476 54.60 23.54 -83.89
CA VAL A 476 55.55 24.64 -83.65
C VAL A 476 56.99 24.14 -83.77
N LYS A 477 57.30 23.00 -83.15
CA LYS A 477 58.63 22.38 -83.24
C LYS A 477 59.02 22.07 -84.68
N THR A 478 58.12 21.51 -85.49
CA THR A 478 58.40 21.23 -86.92
C THR A 478 58.70 22.51 -87.70
N PHE A 479 57.95 23.60 -87.48
CA PHE A 479 58.25 24.89 -88.12
C PHE A 479 59.61 25.46 -87.67
N ILE A 480 59.97 25.31 -86.40
CA ILE A 480 61.28 25.73 -85.87
C ILE A 480 62.41 24.86 -86.43
N ASP A 481 62.25 23.53 -86.49
CA ASP A 481 63.26 22.58 -86.99
C ASP A 481 63.51 22.76 -88.50
N LEU A 482 62.49 23.15 -89.27
CA LEU A 482 62.61 23.43 -90.70
C LEU A 482 63.19 24.82 -91.00
N LEU A 483 63.28 25.69 -90.00
CA LEU A 483 63.70 27.08 -90.15
C LEU A 483 65.11 27.21 -90.75
N PRO A 484 66.15 26.49 -90.27
CA PRO A 484 67.50 26.58 -90.85
C PRO A 484 67.57 26.20 -92.34
N ASN A 485 66.73 25.27 -92.78
CA ASN A 485 66.77 24.72 -94.14
C ASN A 485 65.82 25.44 -95.12
N LYS A 486 64.80 26.15 -94.62
CA LYS A 486 63.75 26.78 -95.43
C LYS A 486 63.58 28.28 -95.19
N TYR A 487 64.49 28.92 -94.43
CA TYR A 487 64.39 30.33 -94.06
C TYR A 487 64.23 31.27 -95.28
N GLU A 488 65.00 31.04 -96.33
CA GLU A 488 64.98 31.88 -97.52
C GLU A 488 63.65 31.78 -98.30
N ASN A 489 62.89 30.70 -98.14
CA ASN A 489 61.62 30.50 -98.84
C ASN A 489 60.53 31.48 -98.31
N PRO A 490 60.03 32.42 -99.15
CA PRO A 490 59.03 33.41 -98.74
C PRO A 490 57.69 32.80 -98.32
N GLU A 491 57.26 31.70 -98.97
CA GLU A 491 56.02 31.00 -98.59
C GLU A 491 56.16 30.33 -97.23
N PHE A 492 57.31 29.71 -96.95
CA PHE A 492 57.58 29.11 -95.65
C PHE A 492 57.57 30.16 -94.52
N ARG A 493 58.17 31.34 -94.74
CA ARG A 493 58.12 32.45 -93.78
C ARG A 493 56.70 32.96 -93.52
N LYS A 494 55.86 33.00 -94.55
CA LYS A 494 54.45 33.39 -94.45
C LYS A 494 53.62 32.36 -93.66
N GLU A 495 53.79 31.07 -93.97
CA GLU A 495 53.13 29.97 -93.26
C GLU A 495 53.58 29.90 -91.79
N LEU A 496 54.88 30.06 -91.51
CA LEU A 496 55.43 30.10 -90.15
C LEU A 496 54.87 31.26 -89.33
N SER A 497 54.84 32.48 -89.92
CA SER A 497 54.31 33.68 -89.26
C SER A 497 52.81 33.60 -88.98
N LYS A 498 52.07 32.76 -89.71
CA LYS A 498 50.65 32.53 -89.50
C LYS A 498 50.38 31.41 -88.49
N HIS A 499 51.00 30.24 -88.69
CA HIS A 499 50.64 29.02 -87.97
C HIS A 499 51.25 28.90 -86.58
N VAL A 500 52.45 29.42 -86.35
CA VAL A 500 53.06 29.38 -85.00
C VAL A 500 52.27 30.22 -83.99
N PRO A 501 51.89 31.49 -84.27
CA PRO A 501 51.05 32.27 -83.36
C PRO A 501 49.63 31.70 -83.17
N GLU A 502 49.07 31.03 -84.17
CA GLU A 502 47.79 30.32 -84.03
C GLU A 502 47.91 29.10 -83.10
N ALA A 503 48.95 28.30 -83.24
CA ALA A 503 49.23 27.15 -82.39
C ALA A 503 49.47 27.55 -80.92
N LEU A 504 50.22 28.64 -80.68
CA LEU A 504 50.45 29.20 -79.34
C LEU A 504 49.15 29.74 -78.72
N ARG A 505 48.36 30.51 -79.48
CA ARG A 505 47.05 30.99 -79.02
C ARG A 505 46.11 29.85 -78.66
N ARG A 506 46.12 28.76 -79.43
CA ARG A 506 45.34 27.55 -79.12
C ARG A 506 45.80 26.91 -77.81
N MET A 507 47.11 26.76 -77.61
CA MET A 507 47.66 26.17 -76.40
C MET A 507 47.28 26.99 -75.15
N ASN A 508 47.39 28.32 -75.21
CA ASN A 508 46.99 29.19 -74.10
C ASN A 508 45.50 29.06 -73.77
N ARG A 509 44.61 28.99 -74.78
CA ARG A 509 43.18 28.77 -74.54
C ARG A 509 42.88 27.43 -73.86
N ILE A 510 43.60 26.37 -74.20
CA ILE A 510 43.46 25.05 -73.54
C ILE A 510 43.83 25.18 -72.06
N VAL A 511 44.96 25.82 -71.76
CA VAL A 511 45.42 26.03 -70.38
C VAL A 511 44.47 26.93 -69.59
N GLU A 512 44.03 28.05 -70.15
CA GLU A 512 43.07 28.95 -69.51
C GLU A 512 41.75 28.24 -69.20
N SER A 513 41.20 27.48 -70.15
CA SER A 513 39.94 26.74 -69.95
C SER A 513 40.06 25.66 -68.88
N LEU A 514 41.22 25.01 -68.76
CA LEU A 514 41.52 24.04 -67.69
C LEU A 514 41.65 24.70 -66.32
N VAL A 515 42.33 25.84 -66.27
CA VAL A 515 42.47 26.63 -65.04
C VAL A 515 41.10 27.13 -64.58
N ASP A 516 40.26 27.61 -65.49
CA ASP A 516 38.91 28.07 -65.18
C ASP A 516 38.00 26.93 -64.71
N TYR A 517 38.12 25.72 -65.28
CA TYR A 517 37.40 24.53 -64.81
C TYR A 517 37.86 24.08 -63.41
N ALA A 518 39.17 24.14 -63.14
CA ALA A 518 39.75 23.72 -61.86
C ALA A 518 39.61 24.75 -60.74
N ARG A 519 39.30 26.02 -61.07
CA ARG A 519 39.25 27.10 -60.09
C ARG A 519 37.88 27.15 -59.40
N PRO A 520 37.83 27.07 -58.06
CA PRO A 520 36.60 27.31 -57.33
C PRO A 520 36.26 28.81 -57.38
N LYS A 521 35.22 29.17 -58.12
CA LYS A 521 34.55 30.47 -58.01
C LYS A 521 33.09 30.22 -57.63
N TYR A 522 32.63 30.85 -56.54
CA TYR A 522 31.21 30.85 -56.22
C TYR A 522 30.51 31.90 -57.08
N PRO A 523 29.35 31.59 -57.65
CA PRO A 523 28.56 32.57 -58.37
C PRO A 523 28.15 33.70 -57.43
N GLN A 524 28.49 34.93 -57.78
CA GLN A 524 28.00 36.12 -57.08
C GLN A 524 26.66 36.54 -57.67
N LYS A 525 25.59 35.90 -57.21
CA LYS A 525 24.24 36.13 -57.73
C LYS A 525 23.73 37.50 -57.30
N ILE A 526 23.39 38.33 -58.28
CA ILE A 526 22.76 39.63 -58.06
C ILE A 526 21.56 39.79 -59.00
N ALA A 527 20.60 40.63 -58.60
CA ALA A 527 19.50 41.01 -59.46
C ALA A 527 20.00 42.01 -60.52
N PHE A 528 19.95 41.63 -61.80
CA PHE A 528 20.33 42.53 -62.90
C PHE A 528 19.25 42.59 -63.99
N ASP A 529 19.26 43.68 -64.74
CA ASP A 529 18.35 43.96 -65.83
C ASP A 529 18.86 43.31 -67.13
N VAL A 530 18.02 42.47 -67.75
CA VAL A 530 18.44 41.62 -68.88
C VAL A 530 18.70 42.43 -70.14
N GLU A 531 17.93 43.49 -70.39
CA GLU A 531 18.06 44.35 -71.56
C GLU A 531 19.41 45.08 -71.57
N THR A 532 19.76 45.75 -70.46
CA THR A 532 21.05 46.43 -70.32
C THR A 532 22.22 45.44 -70.41
N PHE A 533 22.06 44.25 -69.83
CA PHE A 533 23.05 43.19 -69.86
C PHE A 533 23.31 42.67 -71.28
N ILE A 534 22.29 42.21 -72.02
CA ILE A 534 22.44 41.65 -73.38
C ILE A 534 23.02 42.70 -74.33
N ASN A 535 22.61 43.96 -74.21
CA ASN A 535 23.17 45.06 -74.99
C ASN A 535 24.68 45.23 -74.72
N SER A 536 25.12 45.12 -73.46
CA SER A 536 26.55 45.20 -73.12
C SER A 536 27.38 44.07 -73.74
N VAL A 537 26.80 42.86 -73.84
CA VAL A 537 27.45 41.70 -74.47
C VAL A 537 27.47 41.85 -76.00
N ALA A 538 26.38 42.34 -76.59
CA ALA A 538 26.29 42.59 -78.03
C ALA A 538 27.34 43.61 -78.53
N VAL A 539 27.68 44.63 -77.72
CA VAL A 539 28.74 45.59 -78.03
C VAL A 539 30.10 44.90 -78.21
N ILE A 540 30.43 43.94 -77.34
CA ILE A 540 31.72 43.21 -77.35
C ILE A 540 31.90 42.44 -78.66
N ILE A 541 30.84 41.82 -79.17
CA ILE A 541 30.91 40.96 -80.37
C ILE A 541 30.62 41.71 -81.68
N SER A 542 30.17 42.97 -81.59
CA SER A 542 29.85 43.83 -82.74
C SER A 542 30.97 43.96 -83.79
N PRO A 543 32.29 44.02 -83.46
CA PRO A 543 33.33 44.08 -84.47
C PRO A 543 33.42 42.78 -85.29
N THR A 544 33.21 41.64 -84.63
CA THR A 544 33.23 40.30 -85.26
C THR A 544 32.00 40.07 -86.12
N LEU A 545 30.82 40.54 -85.66
CA LEU A 545 29.57 40.52 -86.42
C LEU A 545 29.72 41.29 -87.75
N LYS A 546 30.26 42.51 -87.69
CA LYS A 546 30.54 43.33 -88.88
C LYS A 546 31.54 42.66 -89.82
N LYS A 547 32.63 42.11 -89.29
CA LYS A 547 33.65 41.40 -90.08
C LYS A 547 33.10 40.18 -90.81
N LYS A 548 32.19 39.42 -90.18
CA LYS A 548 31.59 38.20 -90.74
C LYS A 548 30.28 38.44 -91.52
N ALA A 549 29.81 39.70 -91.59
CA ALA A 549 28.55 40.12 -92.21
C ALA A 549 27.33 39.35 -91.70
N VAL A 550 27.15 39.32 -90.37
CA VAL A 550 26.02 38.65 -89.69
C VAL A 550 25.03 39.69 -89.18
N HIS A 551 23.74 39.49 -89.43
CA HIS A 551 22.66 40.32 -88.89
C HIS A 551 22.30 39.86 -87.47
N LEU A 552 22.27 40.79 -86.51
CA LEU A 552 21.87 40.53 -85.12
C LEU A 552 20.47 41.11 -84.89
N SER A 553 19.54 40.26 -84.46
CA SER A 553 18.19 40.64 -84.05
C SER A 553 18.03 40.44 -82.54
N LEU A 554 17.50 41.44 -81.84
CA LEU A 554 17.26 41.41 -80.40
C LEU A 554 15.76 41.62 -80.14
N ASP A 555 15.13 40.68 -79.46
CA ASP A 555 13.74 40.74 -79.01
C ASP A 555 13.69 40.45 -77.50
N ILE A 556 13.76 41.51 -76.69
CA ILE A 556 13.91 41.42 -75.24
C ILE A 556 12.67 42.02 -74.56
N GLU A 557 12.04 41.25 -73.67
CA GLU A 557 10.95 41.74 -72.86
C GLU A 557 11.41 42.90 -71.93
N PRO A 558 10.78 44.09 -72.01
CA PRO A 558 11.17 45.23 -71.19
C PRO A 558 10.99 44.98 -69.69
N GLY A 559 12.02 45.30 -68.89
CA GLY A 559 11.95 45.22 -67.42
C GLY A 559 12.19 43.83 -66.83
N MET A 560 12.54 42.84 -67.65
CA MET A 560 12.95 41.50 -67.20
C MET A 560 14.19 41.57 -66.31
N ARG A 561 14.11 40.93 -65.13
CA ARG A 561 15.20 40.86 -64.15
C ARG A 561 15.49 39.43 -63.72
N LEU A 562 16.76 39.06 -63.76
CA LEU A 562 17.24 37.73 -63.36
C LEU A 562 18.09 37.81 -62.09
N TYR A 563 18.03 36.75 -61.27
CA TYR A 563 18.90 36.58 -60.11
C TYR A 563 19.98 35.54 -60.41
N SER A 564 21.12 36.00 -60.91
CA SER A 564 22.22 35.13 -61.36
C SER A 564 23.54 35.90 -61.30
N ASP A 565 24.68 35.22 -61.47
CA ASP A 565 25.99 35.84 -61.60
C ASP A 565 26.16 36.45 -63.01
N PRO A 566 26.21 37.79 -63.16
CA PRO A 566 26.29 38.44 -64.46
C PRO A 566 27.56 38.08 -65.23
N ASP A 567 28.69 37.84 -64.57
CA ASP A 567 29.95 37.52 -65.23
C ASP A 567 29.91 36.10 -65.81
N GLN A 568 29.30 35.15 -65.09
CA GLN A 568 29.07 33.79 -65.61
C GLN A 568 28.08 33.81 -66.78
N ILE A 569 26.93 34.48 -66.65
CA ILE A 569 25.96 34.62 -67.76
C ILE A 569 26.60 35.32 -68.96
N LYS A 570 27.49 36.29 -68.74
CA LYS A 570 28.19 36.99 -69.82
C LYS A 570 29.08 36.03 -70.61
N GLN A 571 29.80 35.17 -69.90
CA GLN A 571 30.66 34.19 -70.52
C GLN A 571 29.86 33.11 -71.28
N ILE A 572 28.72 32.68 -70.74
CA ILE A 572 27.76 31.79 -71.43
C ILE A 572 27.32 32.44 -72.74
N MET A 573 26.81 33.67 -72.69
CA MET A 573 26.32 34.39 -73.87
C MET A 573 27.42 34.55 -74.92
N LEU A 574 28.64 34.94 -74.52
CA LEU A 574 29.77 35.04 -75.44
C LEU A 574 30.11 33.70 -76.07
N ASN A 575 30.12 32.60 -75.32
CA ASN A 575 30.39 31.26 -75.84
C ASN A 575 29.33 30.82 -76.86
N LEU A 576 28.04 31.00 -76.55
CA LEU A 576 26.95 30.64 -77.45
C LEU A 576 26.96 31.50 -78.72
N MET A 577 27.13 32.82 -78.58
CA MET A 577 27.18 33.73 -79.72
C MET A 577 28.40 33.47 -80.61
N LEU A 578 29.59 33.23 -80.05
CA LEU A 578 30.77 32.85 -80.83
C LEU A 578 30.58 31.50 -81.54
N ASN A 579 29.95 30.53 -80.87
CA ASN A 579 29.62 29.25 -81.49
C ASN A 579 28.66 29.40 -82.66
N ALA A 580 27.63 30.24 -82.53
CA ALA A 580 26.72 30.62 -83.61
C ALA A 580 27.46 31.26 -84.80
N LEU A 581 28.38 32.21 -84.55
CA LEU A 581 29.16 32.88 -85.60
C LEU A 581 30.10 31.95 -86.36
N ASP A 582 30.60 30.90 -85.71
CA ASP A 582 31.40 29.87 -86.38
C ASP A 582 30.51 28.92 -87.19
N ALA A 583 29.34 28.55 -86.66
CA ALA A 583 28.40 27.67 -87.35
C ALA A 583 27.84 28.31 -88.64
N MET A 584 27.78 29.64 -88.69
CA MET A 584 27.32 30.43 -89.83
C MET A 584 28.40 30.80 -90.85
N GLU A 585 29.68 30.44 -90.64
CA GLU A 585 30.78 30.89 -91.51
C GLU A 585 30.55 30.56 -93.00
N SER A 586 29.98 29.39 -93.28
CA SER A 586 29.65 28.88 -94.62
C SER A 586 28.15 28.97 -94.99
N SER A 587 27.32 29.60 -94.15
CA SER A 587 25.86 29.65 -94.37
C SER A 587 25.46 30.79 -95.32
N PRO A 588 24.50 30.58 -96.24
CA PRO A 588 24.00 31.64 -97.13
C PRO A 588 23.17 32.71 -96.41
N ARG A 589 22.46 32.34 -95.35
CA ARG A 589 21.76 33.27 -94.45
C ARG A 589 22.53 33.35 -93.14
N LYS A 590 22.92 34.55 -92.73
CA LYS A 590 23.71 34.79 -91.52
C LYS A 590 22.94 35.68 -90.56
N GLU A 591 22.08 35.05 -89.78
CA GLU A 591 21.23 35.72 -88.80
C GLU A 591 21.39 35.08 -87.43
N LEU A 592 21.65 35.93 -86.44
CA LEU A 592 21.68 35.58 -85.02
C LEU A 592 20.53 36.31 -84.35
N SER A 593 19.60 35.58 -83.76
CA SER A 593 18.49 36.17 -83.00
C SER A 593 18.62 35.83 -81.52
N ILE A 594 18.47 36.83 -80.66
CA ILE A 594 18.38 36.64 -79.21
C ILE A 594 16.99 37.08 -78.77
N ARG A 595 16.24 36.14 -78.17
CA ARG A 595 14.90 36.40 -77.64
C ARG A 595 14.90 36.19 -76.13
N ALA A 596 14.37 37.13 -75.35
CA ALA A 596 14.28 37.00 -73.90
C ALA A 596 12.87 37.30 -73.39
N VAL A 597 12.24 36.33 -72.71
CA VAL A 597 10.83 36.41 -72.27
C VAL A 597 10.62 35.76 -70.90
N THR A 598 9.61 36.24 -70.16
CA THR A 598 9.20 35.71 -68.85
C THR A 598 7.94 34.88 -68.99
N GLU A 599 8.00 33.59 -68.64
CA GLU A 599 6.84 32.70 -68.61
C GLU A 599 6.81 31.91 -67.28
N ASN A 600 5.64 31.82 -66.63
CA ASN A 600 5.42 31.05 -65.40
C ASN A 600 6.41 31.35 -64.24
N GLY A 601 6.96 32.56 -64.17
CA GLY A 601 7.94 32.94 -63.14
C GLY A 601 9.39 32.55 -63.46
N LEU A 602 9.65 32.01 -64.64
CA LEU A 602 10.96 31.70 -65.19
C LEU A 602 11.27 32.62 -66.37
N GLY A 603 12.54 32.94 -66.54
CA GLY A 603 13.06 33.77 -67.60
C GLY A 603 13.76 32.90 -68.62
N PHE A 604 13.33 33.02 -69.88
CA PHE A 604 13.85 32.28 -71.01
C PHE A 604 14.71 33.22 -71.85
N ILE A 605 15.93 32.80 -72.20
CA ILE A 605 16.82 33.48 -73.12
C ILE A 605 17.18 32.50 -74.25
N ASP A 606 16.61 32.72 -75.43
CA ASP A 606 16.90 31.96 -76.64
C ASP A 606 18.02 32.62 -77.42
N VAL A 607 19.02 31.83 -77.83
CA VAL A 607 20.09 32.22 -78.75
C VAL A 607 19.99 31.32 -79.97
N SER A 608 19.47 31.85 -81.08
CA SER A 608 19.24 31.10 -82.32
C SER A 608 20.14 31.56 -83.47
N ASP A 609 20.71 30.60 -84.18
CA ASP A 609 21.55 30.83 -85.36
C ASP A 609 20.98 30.16 -86.62
N THR A 610 21.31 30.70 -87.80
CA THR A 610 20.99 30.10 -89.10
C THR A 610 22.18 29.34 -89.71
N GLY A 611 23.00 28.72 -88.86
CA GLY A 611 24.20 27.98 -89.25
C GLY A 611 23.92 26.56 -89.73
N LYS A 612 25.00 25.78 -89.85
CA LYS A 612 24.94 24.39 -90.36
C LYS A 612 24.19 23.39 -89.47
N GLY A 613 23.80 23.77 -88.26
CA GLY A 613 23.20 22.86 -87.26
C GLY A 613 24.16 21.78 -86.77
N ILE A 614 23.65 20.87 -85.95
CA ILE A 614 24.39 19.73 -85.37
C ILE A 614 23.80 18.41 -85.93
N ASP A 615 24.65 17.42 -86.17
CA ASP A 615 24.24 16.09 -86.64
C ASP A 615 23.62 15.29 -85.49
N GLU A 616 22.57 14.50 -85.72
CA GLU A 616 21.83 13.77 -84.67
C GLU A 616 22.74 12.84 -83.85
N LYS A 617 23.77 12.27 -84.49
CA LYS A 617 24.79 11.45 -83.84
C LYS A 617 25.70 12.21 -82.88
N ASP A 618 25.87 13.51 -83.07
CA ASP A 618 26.79 14.34 -82.28
C ASP A 618 26.06 14.98 -81.09
N VAL A 619 24.72 15.13 -81.16
CA VAL A 619 23.87 15.75 -80.12
C VAL A 619 24.07 15.15 -78.72
N PRO A 620 24.16 13.83 -78.52
CA PRO A 620 24.38 13.26 -77.17
C PRO A 620 25.74 13.61 -76.56
N HIS A 621 26.73 13.92 -77.40
CA HIS A 621 28.13 14.07 -76.99
C HIS A 621 28.58 15.53 -76.88
N ILE A 622 27.80 16.50 -77.36
CA ILE A 622 28.19 17.94 -77.31
C ILE A 622 28.36 18.49 -75.88
N MET A 623 27.79 17.80 -74.89
CA MET A 623 27.90 18.14 -73.47
C MET A 623 29.14 17.51 -72.81
N GLU A 624 29.76 16.52 -73.45
CA GLU A 624 30.96 15.88 -72.92
C GLU A 624 32.15 16.84 -72.99
N PRO A 625 32.89 17.03 -71.89
CA PRO A 625 34.11 17.84 -71.90
C PRO A 625 35.11 17.32 -72.95
N PHE A 626 35.76 18.24 -73.68
CA PHE A 626 36.72 17.97 -74.76
C PHE A 626 36.12 17.39 -76.05
N TYR A 627 34.81 17.16 -76.10
CA TYR A 627 34.16 16.78 -77.35
C TYR A 627 34.02 18.00 -78.28
N THR A 628 34.59 17.92 -79.48
CA THR A 628 34.42 18.96 -80.50
C THR A 628 34.52 18.41 -81.91
N THR A 629 33.65 18.89 -82.79
CA THR A 629 33.71 18.62 -84.23
C THR A 629 34.50 19.70 -84.99
N LYS A 630 35.04 20.72 -84.28
CA LYS A 630 35.81 21.83 -84.85
C LYS A 630 37.31 21.52 -84.82
N LYS A 631 38.01 21.67 -85.95
CA LYS A 631 39.49 21.48 -86.05
C LYS A 631 40.32 22.34 -85.09
N GLN A 632 39.79 23.49 -84.66
CA GLN A 632 40.44 24.45 -83.73
C GLN A 632 39.72 24.58 -82.37
N GLY A 633 38.69 23.78 -82.11
CA GLY A 633 37.96 23.79 -80.84
C GLY A 633 38.72 23.04 -79.75
N VAL A 634 38.48 23.41 -78.48
CA VAL A 634 38.97 22.72 -77.28
C VAL A 634 37.87 21.83 -76.66
N GLY A 635 36.62 21.99 -77.08
CA GLY A 635 35.50 21.17 -76.57
C GLY A 635 35.09 21.43 -75.12
N LEU A 636 35.56 22.52 -74.50
CA LEU A 636 35.21 22.89 -73.12
C LEU A 636 34.13 23.98 -73.01
N GLY A 637 33.86 24.70 -74.11
CA GLY A 637 33.00 25.89 -74.05
C GLY A 637 31.54 25.59 -73.68
N LEU A 638 30.96 24.52 -74.24
CA LEU A 638 29.58 24.15 -73.95
C LEU A 638 29.43 23.49 -72.58
N SER A 639 30.32 22.58 -72.19
CA SER A 639 30.30 21.95 -70.86
C SER A 639 30.42 22.97 -69.72
N LEU A 640 31.22 24.02 -69.89
CA LEU A 640 31.28 25.15 -68.95
C LEU A 640 29.97 25.96 -68.91
N CYS A 641 29.26 26.10 -70.03
CA CYS A 641 27.96 26.77 -70.05
C CYS A 641 26.91 26.01 -69.24
N TYR A 642 26.83 24.68 -69.41
CA TYR A 642 25.93 23.83 -68.61
C TYR A 642 26.24 23.97 -67.11
N GLN A 643 27.52 23.89 -66.74
CA GLN A 643 27.95 24.04 -65.36
C GLN A 643 27.55 25.39 -64.77
N TRP A 644 27.83 26.50 -65.46
CA TRP A 644 27.50 27.83 -64.96
C TRP A 644 25.99 28.05 -64.86
N ILE A 645 25.19 27.41 -65.70
CA ILE A 645 23.72 27.50 -65.66
C ILE A 645 23.16 26.73 -64.47
N GLU A 646 23.67 25.52 -64.21
CA GLU A 646 23.33 24.76 -62.98
C GLU A 646 23.75 25.52 -61.70
N GLU A 647 24.95 26.11 -61.69
CA GLU A 647 25.43 26.95 -60.58
C GLU A 647 24.51 28.17 -60.32
N ASN A 648 23.78 28.62 -61.35
CA ASN A 648 22.78 29.69 -61.28
C ASN A 648 21.33 29.19 -61.11
N ASN A 649 21.13 27.92 -60.77
CA ASN A 649 19.80 27.30 -60.60
C ASN A 649 18.94 27.38 -61.87
N GLY A 650 19.59 27.37 -63.04
CA GLY A 650 18.95 27.37 -64.34
C GLY A 650 19.05 26.04 -65.06
N GLU A 651 18.44 26.02 -66.25
CA GLU A 651 18.53 24.91 -67.20
C GLU A 651 18.93 25.47 -68.56
N ILE A 652 19.69 24.71 -69.36
CA ILE A 652 19.91 25.05 -70.77
C ILE A 652 19.50 23.88 -71.64
N THR A 653 18.63 24.17 -72.60
CA THR A 653 18.16 23.19 -73.58
C THR A 653 18.59 23.61 -74.97
N MET A 654 18.55 22.66 -75.89
CA MET A 654 18.98 22.89 -77.27
C MET A 654 18.02 22.25 -78.25
N GLN A 655 17.68 22.98 -79.29
CA GLN A 655 16.96 22.48 -80.46
C GLN A 655 17.81 22.72 -81.69
N THR A 656 18.15 21.66 -82.42
CA THR A 656 19.00 21.74 -83.62
C THR A 656 18.53 20.75 -84.67
N LYS A 657 18.72 21.11 -85.93
CA LYS A 657 18.51 20.22 -87.07
C LYS A 657 19.58 20.51 -88.10
N LYS A 658 20.27 19.47 -88.59
CA LYS A 658 21.31 19.61 -89.61
C LYS A 658 20.82 20.43 -90.80
N GLY A 659 21.54 21.50 -91.13
CA GLY A 659 21.22 22.45 -92.19
C GLY A 659 20.21 23.56 -91.86
N ASN A 660 19.59 23.55 -90.67
CA ASN A 660 18.57 24.52 -90.26
C ASN A 660 18.94 25.28 -88.97
N GLY A 661 20.23 25.41 -88.65
CA GLY A 661 20.68 26.17 -87.49
C GLY A 661 20.48 25.46 -86.14
N THR A 662 20.75 26.21 -85.07
CA THR A 662 20.63 25.74 -83.68
C THR A 662 20.03 26.84 -82.82
N THR A 663 19.17 26.46 -81.87
CA THR A 663 18.66 27.33 -80.81
C THR A 663 19.05 26.77 -79.46
N PHE A 664 19.72 27.58 -78.66
CA PHE A 664 19.97 27.30 -77.24
C PHE A 664 19.01 28.14 -76.39
N THR A 665 18.30 27.50 -75.48
CA THR A 665 17.35 28.17 -74.58
C THR A 665 17.86 28.05 -73.15
N ILE A 666 18.20 29.19 -72.54
CA ILE A 666 18.63 29.31 -71.15
C ILE A 666 17.40 29.67 -70.31
N VAL A 667 17.16 28.92 -69.24
CA VAL A 667 16.06 29.10 -68.29
C VAL A 667 16.64 29.51 -66.94
N LEU A 668 16.24 30.67 -66.41
CA LEU A 668 16.75 31.20 -65.14
C LEU A 668 15.61 31.76 -64.28
N PRO A 669 15.76 31.80 -62.93
CA PRO A 669 14.75 32.34 -62.04
C PRO A 669 14.61 33.87 -62.16
N VAL A 670 13.36 34.35 -62.28
CA VAL A 670 13.04 35.78 -62.35
C VAL A 670 12.88 36.36 -60.95
N THR A 671 13.38 37.58 -60.74
CA THR A 671 13.20 38.33 -59.49
C THR A 671 12.44 39.64 -59.72
N LYS A 672 11.53 39.98 -58.81
CA LYS A 672 10.77 41.24 -58.82
C LYS A 672 11.45 42.35 -57.99
N GLU A 673 12.56 42.06 -57.33
CA GLU A 673 13.18 43.00 -56.39
C GLU A 673 13.98 44.08 -57.13
N LYS A 674 13.67 45.35 -56.83
CA LYS A 674 14.51 46.48 -57.23
C LYS A 674 15.79 46.44 -56.39
N GLY A 675 16.94 46.39 -57.07
CA GLY A 675 18.26 46.35 -56.45
C GLY A 675 18.37 47.35 -55.30
N GLY A 676 18.61 46.82 -54.10
CA GLY A 676 18.61 47.62 -52.88
C GLY A 676 18.22 46.86 -51.62
N HIS A 677 18.56 45.57 -51.49
CA HIS A 677 18.98 44.96 -50.23
C HIS A 677 19.55 43.58 -50.56
N SER A 678 20.72 43.29 -50.03
CA SER A 678 21.34 41.97 -50.07
C SER A 678 20.43 40.98 -49.37
N TYR A 679 19.55 40.33 -50.12
CA TYR A 679 19.03 39.03 -49.73
C TYR A 679 20.19 38.05 -49.91
N GLU A 680 20.87 37.75 -48.79
CA GLU A 680 21.65 36.52 -48.64
C GLU A 680 20.67 35.34 -48.69
N THR A 681 20.20 35.02 -49.90
CA THR A 681 19.62 33.71 -50.20
C THR A 681 20.74 32.76 -50.55
N ASP A 682 20.98 31.84 -49.63
CA ASP A 682 21.27 30.42 -49.86
C ASP A 682 21.82 30.07 -51.25
N CYS A 683 23.13 29.89 -51.31
CA CYS A 683 23.79 28.72 -51.92
C CYS A 683 25.28 29.02 -52.11
N SER A 684 26.05 28.71 -51.08
CA SER A 684 27.42 28.28 -51.28
C SER A 684 27.73 27.48 -50.01
N HIS A 685 27.67 26.15 -50.06
CA HIS A 685 28.87 25.44 -50.47
C HIS A 685 30.07 26.39 -50.30
N SER A 686 30.78 26.21 -49.18
CA SER A 686 32.18 25.91 -49.32
C SER A 686 33.16 27.10 -49.32
N ARG A 687 33.77 27.46 -48.17
CA ARG A 687 35.24 27.67 -48.15
C ARG A 687 35.96 26.41 -47.73
#